data_AF-A0A8I6TMH5-F1
#
_entry.id   AF-A0A8I6TMH5-F1
#
_cell.length_a   1.000
_cell.length_b   1.000
_cell.length_c   1.000
_cell.angle_alpha   90.00
_cell.angle_beta   90.00
_cell.angle_gamma   90.00
#
_symmetry.space_group_name_H-M   'P 1'
#
loop_
_entity.id
_entity.type
_entity.pdbx_description
1 polymer ?
#
loop_
_entity_poly.entity_id
_entity_poly.type
_entity_poly.pdbx_seq_one_letter_code
_entity_poly.pdbx_strand_id
1 'polypeptide(L)'
;MQGNESIKSIEKMEEEQDPRLLARHLSKSTSELGEQNTLASRTTSFFTSIKERWSRGRSRERKRKRGELGEEESHSTDYAADNSSEHSSSVTPLTQSPRHRLTAVENITVSQDQPVPDLLVKPDPSVIAADESKRRRESALRQHSFFQLRVYLKRGKDLIARDKSGTSDPYVKFKVQGRLLFKSKIIYRDLNPVWDENFVIPIEDPFIPVHLKVFDYDWGLQDDFMGSAYLDLTKLELGKSTDIVLSLQDPGKSDYLGELYLSVTLCPRSQEDKEQYFQRNCKISDINRRLKSQIWSSVVTIALIEAKNLPPLNGDEFCDPYVKFRLGNEKYKSKVANKTLNPSWLEQFDLHLYDDQSQELDVTIWDKEKSKEDFIGRCVIDLSMLEREKTHRIKQPLDECSGHIFLLLTISGTTASETISDLTSYDENPKEKQLLESRYSLLRTLENLKDVGHLTVRVYRAQGLASADLGGKSDPFCVLELVNSRLQTQTEYKTLCPSWQKIFTFNIKDITSVLEVTVYDEDRDHKVEFLGKIAIPLLRIRNNEKRWYALKDKKLFGRAKGNCPQIFLELSVVWNPIRACIRIINPKEEKFMRPEIKFKRQVFVRNVMRLKTIVMWFYDISKYIEGLFEWDSTFQSIIAFVMFVLLCYYFEPYMLPAAMLLIFLKCYIVQKVTGTWGHNDEDDEPLGDEEEDEDDKDKEEKKSLKERLQAIQEVTQIVQNSIGYIATLGESITNTFNFTVPFLTYLAVIILIGITIVLYFVPVRYLILIWGVNKFARKLIRPHTIPNNEILDLISRVPDNEDLISFRELRTQSTSEGERRRDQRKKIKIT
;
A
#
# COMPACT_ATOMS: atom_id res chain seq x y z
N MET A 1 -21.81 -1.93 63.92
CA MET A 1 -22.81 -0.86 63.67
C MET A 1 -22.22 0.15 62.70
N GLN A 2 -22.58 0.06 61.41
CA GLN A 2 -22.59 1.19 60.46
C GLN A 2 -23.19 0.64 59.16
N GLY A 3 -24.29 1.24 58.73
CA GLY A 3 -25.12 0.71 57.64
C GLY A 3 -26.56 1.14 57.83
N ASN A 4 -26.88 2.40 57.47
CA ASN A 4 -28.26 2.85 57.25
C ASN A 4 -28.39 4.24 56.58
N GLU A 5 -27.58 4.55 55.55
CA GLU A 5 -27.77 5.80 54.76
C GLU A 5 -27.93 5.60 53.24
N SER A 6 -27.74 4.40 52.68
CA SER A 6 -27.87 4.17 51.23
C SER A 6 -29.25 3.67 50.76
N ILE A 7 -30.24 3.50 51.66
CA ILE A 7 -31.54 2.89 51.33
C ILE A 7 -32.64 3.95 51.09
N LYS A 8 -32.48 5.20 51.55
CA LYS A 8 -33.52 6.25 51.41
C LYS A 8 -33.55 7.00 50.06
N SER A 9 -32.71 6.61 49.09
CA SER A 9 -32.64 7.28 47.77
C SER A 9 -33.21 6.44 46.61
N ILE A 10 -33.67 5.22 46.86
CA ILE A 10 -34.22 4.31 45.84
C ILE A 10 -35.75 4.24 45.91
N GLU A 11 -36.32 4.40 47.11
CA GLU A 11 -37.77 4.30 47.38
C GLU A 11 -38.56 5.59 47.03
N LYS A 12 -38.11 6.32 46.00
CA LYS A 12 -38.74 7.60 45.58
C LYS A 12 -38.73 7.87 44.07
N MET A 13 -38.65 6.81 43.26
CA MET A 13 -38.80 6.85 41.80
C MET A 13 -39.77 5.77 41.29
N GLU A 14 -40.84 5.49 42.04
CA GLU A 14 -41.88 4.54 41.67
C GLU A 14 -43.29 5.13 41.86
N GLU A 15 -43.55 6.29 41.25
CA GLU A 15 -44.91 6.76 40.93
C GLU A 15 -44.87 7.78 39.76
N GLU A 16 -46.01 7.95 39.08
CA GLU A 16 -46.20 8.76 37.85
C GLU A 16 -45.46 8.31 36.56
N GLN A 17 -45.85 7.15 36.01
CA GLN A 17 -45.82 6.97 34.55
C GLN A 17 -47.06 7.62 33.91
N ASP A 18 -46.89 8.82 33.32
CA ASP A 18 -47.97 9.47 32.54
C ASP A 18 -48.32 8.61 31.30
N PRO A 19 -49.58 8.11 31.17
CA PRO A 19 -49.99 7.30 30.02
C PRO A 19 -49.87 8.03 28.67
N ARG A 20 -49.71 9.36 28.65
CA ARG A 20 -49.47 10.16 27.44
C ARG A 20 -48.06 9.99 26.88
N LEU A 21 -47.06 9.63 27.69
CA LEU A 21 -45.70 9.33 27.22
C LEU A 21 -45.63 7.95 26.55
N LEU A 22 -46.33 6.96 27.09
CA LEU A 22 -46.43 5.62 26.51
C LEU A 22 -47.18 5.66 25.16
N ALA A 23 -48.25 6.46 25.07
CA ALA A 23 -48.93 6.74 23.80
C ALA A 23 -48.02 7.43 22.76
N ARG A 24 -47.13 8.35 23.18
CA ARG A 24 -46.15 9.01 22.29
C ARG A 24 -45.03 8.07 21.81
N HIS A 25 -44.58 7.13 22.65
CA HIS A 25 -43.60 6.11 22.24
C HIS A 25 -44.22 5.09 21.29
N LEU A 26 -45.46 4.65 21.55
CA LEU A 26 -46.20 3.81 20.61
C LEU A 26 -46.44 4.54 19.27
N SER A 27 -46.84 5.82 19.29
CA SER A 27 -47.01 6.59 18.05
C SER A 27 -45.72 6.75 17.23
N LYS A 28 -44.56 6.90 17.90
CA LYS A 28 -43.24 6.94 17.25
C LYS A 28 -42.90 5.60 16.59
N SER A 29 -43.11 4.49 17.29
CA SER A 29 -42.88 3.15 16.71
C SER A 29 -43.78 2.87 15.50
N THR A 30 -45.03 3.35 15.51
CA THR A 30 -45.91 3.25 14.34
C THR A 30 -45.54 4.20 13.19
N SER A 31 -44.89 5.33 13.45
CA SER A 31 -44.35 6.17 12.37
C SER A 31 -43.11 5.56 11.72
N GLU A 32 -42.24 4.88 12.48
CA GLU A 32 -41.06 4.17 11.94
C GLU A 32 -41.47 2.95 11.08
N LEU A 33 -42.52 2.21 11.50
CA LEU A 33 -43.18 1.18 10.66
C LEU A 33 -43.90 1.77 9.43
N GLY A 34 -44.41 3.00 9.54
CA GLY A 34 -44.92 3.78 8.41
C GLY A 34 -43.82 4.10 7.41
N GLU A 35 -42.67 4.60 7.87
CA GLU A 35 -41.54 4.97 7.00
C GLU A 35 -40.94 3.77 6.27
N GLN A 36 -40.79 2.60 6.91
CA GLN A 36 -40.34 1.39 6.21
C GLN A 36 -41.31 0.95 5.10
N ASN A 37 -42.62 1.06 5.34
CA ASN A 37 -43.63 0.84 4.29
C ASN A 37 -43.56 1.90 3.18
N THR A 38 -43.23 3.17 3.49
CA THR A 38 -42.96 4.16 2.44
C THR A 38 -41.69 3.87 1.65
N LEU A 39 -40.65 3.27 2.27
CA LEU A 39 -39.43 2.89 1.57
C LEU A 39 -39.71 1.76 0.57
N ALA A 40 -40.41 0.70 1.01
CA ALA A 40 -40.86 -0.40 0.16
C ALA A 40 -41.77 0.09 -0.98
N SER A 41 -42.71 0.99 -0.69
CA SER A 41 -43.59 1.63 -1.68
C SER A 41 -42.81 2.49 -2.68
N ARG A 42 -41.82 3.27 -2.21
CA ARG A 42 -40.94 4.08 -3.06
C ARG A 42 -40.04 3.22 -3.96
N THR A 43 -39.47 2.12 -3.46
CA THR A 43 -38.72 1.18 -4.31
C THR A 43 -39.64 0.51 -5.33
N THR A 44 -40.86 0.14 -4.94
CA THR A 44 -41.81 -0.51 -5.88
C THR A 44 -42.24 0.45 -6.98
N SER A 45 -42.54 1.71 -6.63
CA SER A 45 -42.85 2.80 -7.56
C SER A 45 -41.67 3.15 -8.48
N PHE A 46 -40.42 3.09 -7.97
CA PHE A 46 -39.22 3.26 -8.77
C PHE A 46 -39.05 2.14 -9.81
N PHE A 47 -39.25 0.87 -9.42
CA PHE A 47 -39.17 -0.27 -10.35
C PHE A 47 -40.31 -0.28 -11.39
N THR A 48 -41.53 0.13 -11.05
CA THR A 48 -42.60 0.30 -12.06
C THR A 48 -42.31 1.47 -13.01
N SER A 49 -41.78 2.59 -12.53
CA SER A 49 -41.38 3.72 -13.38
C SER A 49 -40.23 3.37 -14.35
N ILE A 50 -39.27 2.55 -13.92
CA ILE A 50 -38.23 2.00 -14.81
C ILE A 50 -38.84 1.06 -15.87
N LYS A 51 -39.78 0.19 -15.48
CA LYS A 51 -40.50 -0.72 -16.39
C LYS A 51 -41.26 0.05 -17.47
N GLU A 52 -41.89 1.18 -17.12
CA GLU A 52 -42.55 2.08 -18.08
C GLU A 52 -41.58 2.84 -19.00
N ARG A 53 -40.42 3.28 -18.50
CA ARG A 53 -39.40 3.91 -19.35
C ARG A 53 -38.80 2.92 -20.35
N TRP A 54 -38.57 1.67 -19.93
CA TRP A 54 -38.05 0.61 -20.80
C TRP A 54 -39.05 0.14 -21.87
N SER A 55 -40.36 0.11 -21.57
CA SER A 55 -41.37 -0.21 -22.59
C SER A 55 -41.48 0.90 -23.65
N ARG A 56 -41.37 2.18 -23.26
CA ARG A 56 -41.38 3.32 -24.19
C ARG A 56 -40.12 3.38 -25.07
N GLY A 57 -38.96 2.98 -24.57
CA GLY A 57 -37.71 2.90 -25.35
C GLY A 57 -37.82 1.99 -26.58
N ARG A 58 -38.33 0.77 -26.40
CA ARG A 58 -38.53 -0.20 -27.50
C ARG A 58 -39.51 0.27 -28.59
N SER A 59 -40.35 1.26 -28.30
CA SER A 59 -41.28 1.83 -29.28
C SER A 59 -40.68 2.94 -30.15
N ARG A 60 -39.56 3.57 -29.74
CA ARG A 60 -38.85 4.57 -30.55
C ARG A 60 -37.89 3.92 -31.57
N GLU A 61 -37.21 2.85 -31.18
CA GLU A 61 -36.33 2.05 -32.06
C GLU A 61 -37.04 1.60 -33.34
N ARG A 62 -38.29 1.12 -33.21
CA ARG A 62 -39.11 0.64 -34.33
C ARG A 62 -39.63 1.73 -35.27
N LYS A 63 -39.58 3.01 -34.88
CA LYS A 63 -39.94 4.14 -35.76
C LYS A 63 -38.75 4.69 -36.54
N ARG A 64 -37.52 4.55 -36.04
CA ARG A 64 -36.32 5.08 -36.69
C ARG A 64 -35.80 4.20 -37.83
N LYS A 65 -36.12 2.90 -37.82
CA LYS A 65 -35.72 1.92 -38.86
C LYS A 65 -36.62 1.87 -40.12
N ARG A 66 -37.42 2.90 -40.39
CA ARG A 66 -38.41 2.88 -41.50
C ARG A 66 -38.49 4.18 -42.32
N GLY A 67 -37.45 5.00 -42.30
CA GLY A 67 -37.41 6.29 -43.00
C GLY A 67 -35.99 6.77 -43.26
N GLU A 68 -35.26 6.03 -44.08
CA GLU A 68 -33.99 6.44 -44.72
C GLU A 68 -33.73 5.48 -45.90
N LEU A 69 -34.24 5.86 -47.08
CA LEU A 69 -34.04 5.18 -48.36
C LEU A 69 -34.47 6.15 -49.49
N GLY A 70 -33.51 6.56 -50.31
CA GLY A 70 -33.64 7.69 -51.26
C GLY A 70 -33.28 9.05 -50.62
N GLU A 71 -32.60 9.99 -51.29
CA GLU A 71 -32.17 10.06 -52.70
C GLU A 71 -30.76 10.70 -52.81
N GLU A 72 -30.08 10.45 -53.93
CA GLU A 72 -28.86 11.14 -54.34
C GLU A 72 -29.20 12.49 -55.00
N GLU A 73 -28.40 13.54 -54.78
CA GLU A 73 -28.10 14.47 -55.88
C GLU A 73 -26.79 15.23 -55.67
N SER A 74 -26.20 15.64 -56.81
CA SER A 74 -24.82 16.10 -56.95
C SER A 74 -24.68 17.63 -56.97
N HIS A 75 -23.50 18.16 -56.61
CA HIS A 75 -22.88 19.22 -57.42
C HIS A 75 -21.37 19.38 -57.18
N SER A 76 -20.59 19.31 -58.26
CA SER A 76 -19.27 19.96 -58.40
C SER A 76 -19.50 21.41 -58.87
N THR A 77 -18.57 22.37 -58.73
CA THR A 77 -17.32 22.45 -59.51
C THR A 77 -16.18 23.21 -58.79
N ASP A 78 -14.97 22.67 -58.92
CA ASP A 78 -13.74 23.29 -59.45
C ASP A 78 -13.53 24.82 -59.37
N TYR A 79 -12.37 25.21 -58.81
CA TYR A 79 -11.34 25.97 -59.53
C TYR A 79 -9.95 25.65 -58.95
N ALA A 80 -8.97 25.41 -59.82
CA ALA A 80 -7.57 25.13 -59.48
C ALA A 80 -6.62 26.08 -60.22
N ALA A 81 -5.46 26.38 -59.62
CA ALA A 81 -4.22 26.73 -60.32
C ALA A 81 -3.02 26.85 -59.35
N ASP A 82 -2.13 25.86 -59.39
CA ASP A 82 -0.66 25.89 -59.35
C ASP A 82 0.11 27.01 -58.60
N ASN A 83 1.00 26.59 -57.69
CA ASN A 83 2.44 26.59 -58.02
C ASN A 83 3.33 25.70 -57.12
N SER A 84 4.25 24.98 -57.76
CA SER A 84 5.44 24.26 -57.26
C SER A 84 6.56 25.22 -56.79
N SER A 85 7.66 24.85 -56.10
CA SER A 85 8.16 23.61 -55.47
C SER A 85 9.40 23.91 -54.57
N GLU A 86 9.86 22.94 -53.74
CA GLU A 86 11.25 22.77 -53.20
C GLU A 86 11.83 23.82 -52.21
N HIS A 87 12.77 23.54 -51.27
CA HIS A 87 13.38 22.30 -50.72
C HIS A 87 14.01 22.54 -49.31
N SER A 88 14.22 21.45 -48.54
CA SER A 88 15.34 21.17 -47.59
C SER A 88 15.60 21.99 -46.28
N SER A 89 15.13 21.42 -45.16
CA SER A 89 15.91 20.89 -44.00
C SER A 89 17.19 21.57 -43.41
N SER A 90 17.10 21.92 -42.12
CA SER A 90 18.04 21.65 -40.98
C SER A 90 19.54 21.99 -41.02
N VAL A 91 20.06 22.67 -39.97
CA VAL A 91 21.05 22.17 -38.96
C VAL A 91 21.56 23.32 -38.04
N THR A 92 21.90 23.00 -36.79
CA THR A 92 22.47 23.85 -35.72
C THR A 92 23.90 24.35 -35.97
N PRO A 93 24.32 25.46 -35.32
CA PRO A 93 25.74 25.71 -35.03
C PRO A 93 26.09 25.86 -33.53
N LEU A 94 27.37 25.62 -33.22
CA LEU A 94 28.02 25.63 -31.90
C LEU A 94 28.43 27.04 -31.43
N THR A 95 28.67 27.17 -30.12
CA THR A 95 29.17 28.37 -29.45
C THR A 95 30.70 28.42 -29.34
N GLN A 96 31.30 29.57 -29.66
CA GLN A 96 32.67 29.94 -29.22
C GLN A 96 32.78 31.43 -28.86
N SER A 97 33.72 31.70 -27.95
CA SER A 97 34.13 32.96 -27.30
C SER A 97 34.20 34.25 -28.15
N PRO A 98 33.87 35.43 -27.58
CA PRO A 98 34.22 36.73 -28.14
C PRO A 98 35.61 37.21 -27.67
N ARG A 99 36.35 37.89 -28.56
CA ARG A 99 37.63 38.55 -28.29
C ARG A 99 37.51 40.05 -28.58
N HIS A 100 38.14 40.90 -27.77
CA HIS A 100 38.06 42.36 -27.86
C HIS A 100 38.49 42.93 -29.23
N ARG A 101 37.84 44.02 -29.66
CA ARG A 101 38.32 44.94 -30.70
C ARG A 101 38.62 46.31 -30.07
N LEU A 102 39.69 46.94 -30.55
CA LEU A 102 40.22 48.22 -30.05
C LEU A 102 39.41 49.43 -30.54
N THR A 103 39.47 50.52 -29.77
CA THR A 103 39.24 51.90 -30.22
C THR A 103 40.45 52.77 -29.83
N ALA A 104 40.74 53.76 -30.66
CA ALA A 104 41.93 54.61 -30.54
C ALA A 104 41.71 55.85 -29.67
N VAL A 105 42.80 56.44 -29.17
CA VAL A 105 42.87 57.79 -28.57
C VAL A 105 44.12 58.48 -29.10
N GLU A 106 44.06 59.81 -29.26
CA GLU A 106 45.01 60.64 -30.00
C GLU A 106 46.27 61.05 -29.22
N ASN A 107 47.28 61.55 -29.95
CA ASN A 107 48.56 62.03 -29.42
C ASN A 107 48.51 63.51 -29.01
N ILE A 108 49.15 63.89 -27.89
CA ILE A 108 49.67 65.26 -27.65
C ILE A 108 51.07 65.19 -27.00
N THR A 109 51.96 66.09 -27.42
CA THR A 109 53.39 66.21 -27.06
C THR A 109 53.74 67.69 -26.83
N VAL A 110 54.80 68.11 -26.11
CA VAL A 110 55.79 67.47 -25.20
C VAL A 110 56.38 68.57 -24.30
N SER A 111 56.83 68.27 -23.06
CA SER A 111 57.71 69.20 -22.31
C SER A 111 58.57 68.49 -21.25
N GLN A 112 59.89 68.71 -21.31
CA GLN A 112 60.84 68.67 -20.18
C GLN A 112 60.80 70.07 -19.48
N ASP A 113 61.36 70.38 -18.32
CA ASP A 113 62.37 69.74 -17.46
C ASP A 113 62.32 70.35 -16.02
N GLN A 114 63.05 69.76 -15.05
CA GLN A 114 63.57 70.30 -13.76
C GLN A 114 63.20 69.58 -12.43
N PRO A 115 64.07 69.62 -11.39
CA PRO A 115 64.09 68.65 -10.28
C PRO A 115 63.98 69.24 -8.84
N VAL A 116 64.12 68.36 -7.82
CA VAL A 116 64.37 68.61 -6.36
C VAL A 116 63.09 68.84 -5.50
N PRO A 117 62.99 68.36 -4.23
CA PRO A 117 63.92 67.54 -3.42
C PRO A 117 63.39 66.16 -2.97
N ASP A 118 64.33 65.30 -2.57
CA ASP A 118 64.09 64.09 -1.76
C ASP A 118 63.48 64.43 -0.39
N LEU A 119 62.38 63.77 -0.04
CA LEU A 119 61.97 63.53 1.36
C LEU A 119 61.78 62.03 1.57
N LEU A 120 62.90 61.35 1.77
CA LEU A 120 62.99 59.93 2.11
C LEU A 120 62.39 59.65 3.49
N VAL A 121 61.07 59.47 3.55
CA VAL A 121 60.43 58.71 4.63
C VAL A 121 60.79 57.24 4.42
N LYS A 122 61.83 56.77 5.11
CA LYS A 122 62.18 55.34 5.12
C LYS A 122 61.03 54.56 5.77
N PRO A 123 60.42 53.57 5.09
CA PRO A 123 59.44 52.71 5.73
C PRO A 123 60.11 51.84 6.81
N ASP A 124 59.37 51.58 7.88
CA ASP A 124 59.85 50.91 9.08
C ASP A 124 60.39 49.48 8.76
N PRO A 125 61.56 49.07 9.28
CA PRO A 125 62.15 47.76 8.97
C PRO A 125 61.24 46.57 9.33
N SER A 126 60.38 46.74 10.32
CA SER A 126 59.38 45.76 10.77
C SER A 126 58.31 45.49 9.70
N VAL A 127 57.88 46.51 8.95
CA VAL A 127 56.85 46.40 7.91
C VAL A 127 57.41 45.67 6.69
N ILE A 128 58.65 45.97 6.30
CA ILE A 128 59.35 45.31 5.19
C ILE A 128 59.55 43.81 5.52
N ALA A 129 60.03 43.49 6.73
CA ALA A 129 60.23 42.10 7.15
C ALA A 129 58.93 41.30 7.24
N ALA A 130 57.83 41.92 7.72
CA ALA A 130 56.52 41.30 7.76
C ALA A 130 55.99 40.99 6.34
N ASP A 131 56.06 41.95 5.42
CA ASP A 131 55.59 41.75 4.04
C ASP A 131 56.46 40.75 3.26
N GLU A 132 57.78 40.72 3.51
CA GLU A 132 58.66 39.70 2.93
C GLU A 132 58.35 38.29 3.47
N SER A 133 58.08 38.16 4.78
CA SER A 133 57.68 36.87 5.38
C SER A 133 56.35 36.36 4.81
N LYS A 134 55.40 37.28 4.55
CA LYS A 134 54.13 36.98 3.89
C LYS A 134 54.34 36.51 2.45
N ARG A 135 55.12 37.24 1.64
CA ARG A 135 55.44 36.86 0.24
C ARG A 135 56.14 35.50 0.14
N ARG A 136 57.06 35.20 1.04
CA ARG A 136 57.72 33.88 1.12
C ARG A 136 56.71 32.76 1.45
N ARG A 137 55.79 33.02 2.38
CA ARG A 137 54.72 32.09 2.78
C ARG A 137 53.68 31.86 1.67
N GLU A 138 53.24 32.91 0.98
CA GLU A 138 52.35 32.80 -0.18
C GLU A 138 53.02 32.01 -1.31
N SER A 139 54.33 32.20 -1.50
CA SER A 139 55.12 31.46 -2.49
C SER A 139 55.21 29.96 -2.13
N ALA A 140 55.41 29.61 -0.86
CA ALA A 140 55.36 28.21 -0.38
C ALA A 140 53.98 27.57 -0.55
N LEU A 141 52.89 28.32 -0.36
CA LEU A 141 51.53 27.83 -0.64
C LEU A 141 51.30 27.60 -2.14
N ARG A 142 51.85 28.44 -3.01
CA ARG A 142 51.73 28.30 -4.48
C ARG A 142 52.59 27.17 -5.08
N GLN A 143 53.51 26.59 -4.33
CA GLN A 143 54.33 25.45 -4.77
C GLN A 143 53.57 24.12 -4.78
N HIS A 144 52.43 24.01 -4.10
CA HIS A 144 51.63 22.78 -4.04
C HIS A 144 50.31 22.95 -4.79
N SER A 145 49.96 21.98 -5.64
CA SER A 145 48.74 22.00 -6.47
C SER A 145 47.49 21.44 -5.78
N PHE A 146 47.62 21.01 -4.51
CA PHE A 146 46.55 20.46 -3.69
C PHE A 146 46.91 20.44 -2.19
N PHE A 147 45.90 20.60 -1.34
CA PHE A 147 46.02 20.51 0.11
C PHE A 147 44.91 19.64 0.72
N GLN A 148 45.22 19.00 1.83
CA GLN A 148 44.28 18.24 2.66
C GLN A 148 44.12 18.97 4.00
N LEU A 149 42.93 19.52 4.25
CA LEU A 149 42.58 20.11 5.54
C LEU A 149 41.95 19.04 6.43
N ARG A 150 42.65 18.62 7.48
CA ARG A 150 42.06 17.82 8.56
C ARG A 150 41.38 18.77 9.53
N VAL A 151 40.13 18.50 9.88
CA VAL A 151 39.33 19.31 10.81
C VAL A 151 38.83 18.41 11.93
N TYR A 152 39.03 18.87 13.15
CA TYR A 152 38.44 18.32 14.37
C TYR A 152 37.49 19.37 14.96
N LEU A 153 36.20 19.19 14.73
CA LEU A 153 35.13 20.05 15.25
C LEU A 153 34.82 19.61 16.68
N LYS A 154 35.30 20.39 17.66
CA LYS A 154 35.18 20.05 19.09
C LYS A 154 33.77 20.35 19.60
N ARG A 155 33.42 21.65 19.69
CA ARG A 155 32.17 22.12 20.30
C ARG A 155 31.76 23.53 19.86
N GLY A 156 30.50 23.86 20.05
CA GLY A 156 29.99 25.23 20.10
C GLY A 156 29.97 25.75 21.54
N LYS A 157 29.92 27.07 21.71
CA LYS A 157 29.77 27.73 23.01
C LYS A 157 28.87 28.96 22.88
N ASP A 158 27.96 29.12 23.82
CA ASP A 158 27.04 30.27 23.94
C ASP A 158 26.35 30.62 22.60
N LEU A 159 25.86 29.61 21.87
CA LEU A 159 25.12 29.80 20.64
C LEU A 159 23.76 30.47 20.91
N ILE A 160 23.28 31.26 19.96
CA ILE A 160 21.99 31.98 20.09
C ILE A 160 20.80 31.00 20.04
N ALA A 161 19.90 31.08 21.02
CA ALA A 161 18.62 30.36 20.98
C ALA A 161 17.69 30.95 19.91
N ARG A 162 17.09 30.11 19.06
CA ARG A 162 16.06 30.51 18.10
C ARG A 162 14.66 29.99 18.47
N ASP A 163 14.57 28.84 19.13
CA ASP A 163 13.29 28.31 19.60
C ASP A 163 12.63 29.17 20.68
N LYS A 164 11.30 29.11 20.71
CA LYS A 164 10.47 29.61 21.82
C LYS A 164 10.69 28.87 23.15
N SER A 165 11.41 27.76 23.14
CA SER A 165 11.79 26.96 24.31
C SER A 165 13.01 27.52 25.06
N GLY A 166 13.79 28.41 24.43
CA GLY A 166 15.06 28.93 24.97
C GLY A 166 16.26 28.02 24.74
N THR A 167 16.11 26.94 23.98
CA THR A 167 17.20 26.08 23.48
C THR A 167 17.29 26.14 21.95
N SER A 168 18.19 25.35 21.36
CA SER A 168 18.31 25.16 19.91
C SER A 168 18.86 23.76 19.62
N ASP A 169 18.72 23.30 18.38
CA ASP A 169 19.21 22.03 17.82
C ASP A 169 20.38 22.26 16.82
N PRO A 170 21.54 22.80 17.25
CA PRO A 170 22.58 23.31 16.36
C PRO A 170 23.36 22.27 15.55
N TYR A 171 23.67 22.62 14.30
CA TYR A 171 24.63 21.91 13.45
C TYR A 171 25.43 22.86 12.53
N VAL A 172 26.59 22.39 12.02
CA VAL A 172 27.54 23.21 11.23
C VAL A 172 27.68 22.69 9.80
N LYS A 173 27.64 23.60 8.82
CA LYS A 173 27.90 23.36 7.38
C LYS A 173 29.21 24.03 6.97
N PHE A 174 30.14 23.27 6.39
CA PHE A 174 31.42 23.75 5.85
C PHE A 174 31.34 23.92 4.33
N LYS A 175 31.57 25.14 3.83
CA LYS A 175 31.47 25.50 2.41
C LYS A 175 32.74 26.15 1.88
N VAL A 176 33.08 25.91 0.61
CA VAL A 176 34.14 26.63 -0.13
C VAL A 176 33.57 27.01 -1.49
N GLN A 177 33.74 28.27 -1.93
CA GLN A 177 33.11 28.80 -3.15
C GLN A 177 31.59 28.50 -3.26
N GLY A 178 30.87 28.48 -2.14
CA GLY A 178 29.44 28.12 -2.08
C GLY A 178 29.13 26.62 -2.10
N ARG A 179 30.06 25.76 -2.57
CA ARG A 179 29.93 24.30 -2.54
C ARG A 179 30.02 23.77 -1.11
N LEU A 180 29.06 22.97 -0.69
CA LEU A 180 29.09 22.24 0.58
C LEU A 180 30.10 21.09 0.51
N LEU A 181 31.01 21.04 1.47
CA LEU A 181 32.04 19.99 1.59
C LEU A 181 31.79 19.07 2.80
N PHE A 182 31.20 19.57 3.88
CA PHE A 182 30.84 18.77 5.06
C PHE A 182 29.62 19.36 5.81
N LYS A 183 28.84 18.51 6.49
CA LYS A 183 27.77 18.87 7.44
C LYS A 183 27.96 18.01 8.69
N SER A 184 27.98 18.60 9.88
CA SER A 184 28.04 17.86 11.15
C SER A 184 26.71 17.18 11.50
N LYS A 185 26.74 16.35 12.54
CA LYS A 185 25.54 15.94 13.29
C LYS A 185 24.81 17.14 13.88
N ILE A 186 23.53 16.91 14.16
CA ILE A 186 22.65 17.79 14.93
C ILE A 186 22.76 17.36 16.40
N ILE A 187 22.93 18.33 17.31
CA ILE A 187 22.85 18.10 18.75
C ILE A 187 21.56 18.77 19.23
N TYR A 188 20.70 18.03 19.91
CA TYR A 188 19.36 18.50 20.28
C TYR A 188 19.35 19.27 21.61
N ARG A 189 18.65 20.40 21.65
CA ARG A 189 18.35 21.25 22.82
C ARG A 189 19.57 21.70 23.64
N ASP A 190 20.65 22.07 22.98
CA ASP A 190 21.89 22.50 23.63
C ASP A 190 22.55 23.69 22.91
N LEU A 191 22.77 24.79 23.64
CA LEU A 191 23.46 26.00 23.16
C LEU A 191 24.99 25.90 23.28
N ASN A 192 25.50 24.83 23.91
CA ASN A 192 26.93 24.53 24.06
C ASN A 192 27.30 23.14 23.47
N PRO A 193 26.87 22.84 22.23
CA PRO A 193 26.87 21.49 21.67
C PRO A 193 28.29 20.92 21.55
N VAL A 194 28.48 19.67 21.94
CA VAL A 194 29.73 18.93 21.72
C VAL A 194 29.55 17.96 20.56
N TRP A 195 30.19 18.23 19.41
CA TRP A 195 30.09 17.37 18.23
C TRP A 195 31.15 16.26 18.22
N ASP A 196 32.37 16.56 18.69
CA ASP A 196 33.52 15.65 18.73
C ASP A 196 33.83 14.96 17.37
N GLU A 197 33.71 15.71 16.27
CA GLU A 197 33.77 15.16 14.90
C GLU A 197 35.11 15.39 14.21
N ASN A 198 35.69 14.32 13.68
CA ASN A 198 36.94 14.35 12.91
C ASN A 198 36.67 14.04 11.43
N PHE A 199 37.05 14.95 10.53
CA PHE A 199 36.85 14.79 9.09
C PHE A 199 37.96 15.46 8.27
N VAL A 200 37.89 15.24 6.95
CA VAL A 200 38.89 15.69 5.98
C VAL A 200 38.20 16.47 4.86
N ILE A 201 38.69 17.68 4.58
CA ILE A 201 38.25 18.51 3.47
C ILE A 201 39.39 18.60 2.43
N PRO A 202 39.11 18.34 1.13
CA PRO A 202 40.04 18.63 0.04
C PRO A 202 40.04 20.13 -0.27
N ILE A 203 41.22 20.73 -0.35
CA ILE A 203 41.41 22.16 -0.65
C ILE A 203 42.24 22.28 -1.92
N GLU A 204 41.63 22.81 -2.97
CA GLU A 204 42.31 23.07 -4.25
C GLU A 204 43.08 24.40 -4.23
N ASP A 205 42.57 25.41 -3.53
CA ASP A 205 43.17 26.73 -3.40
C ASP A 205 43.16 27.17 -1.91
N PRO A 206 44.34 27.29 -1.25
CA PRO A 206 44.45 27.73 0.14
C PRO A 206 44.23 29.24 0.33
N PHE A 207 44.14 30.02 -0.74
CA PHE A 207 43.82 31.45 -0.68
C PHE A 207 42.31 31.72 -0.53
N ILE A 208 41.48 30.68 -0.64
CA ILE A 208 40.02 30.77 -0.47
C ILE A 208 39.64 30.32 0.95
N PRO A 209 38.99 31.17 1.75
CA PRO A 209 38.59 30.81 3.10
C PRO A 209 37.45 29.76 3.10
N VAL A 210 37.47 28.87 4.09
CA VAL A 210 36.36 27.95 4.35
C VAL A 210 35.28 28.70 5.11
N HIS A 211 34.06 28.73 4.57
CA HIS A 211 32.91 29.40 5.16
C HIS A 211 32.11 28.38 5.99
N LEU A 212 32.12 28.57 7.31
CA LEU A 212 31.31 27.81 8.26
C LEU A 212 29.97 28.52 8.46
N LYS A 213 28.86 27.78 8.43
CA LYS A 213 27.53 28.28 8.79
C LYS A 213 26.87 27.37 9.80
N VAL A 214 26.35 27.95 10.88
CA VAL A 214 25.60 27.26 11.94
C VAL A 214 24.12 27.52 11.74
N PHE A 215 23.32 26.48 11.92
CA PHE A 215 21.87 26.50 11.76
C PHE A 215 21.22 25.75 12.91
N ASP A 216 20.03 26.23 13.27
CA ASP A 216 19.08 25.52 14.12
C ASP A 216 18.27 24.53 13.26
N TYR A 217 17.80 23.44 13.85
CA TYR A 217 17.07 22.40 13.13
C TYR A 217 15.57 22.41 13.46
N ASP A 218 14.81 23.18 12.70
CA ASP A 218 13.37 23.30 12.86
C ASP A 218 12.57 22.19 12.17
N TRP A 219 11.80 21.42 12.94
CA TRP A 219 10.90 20.42 12.36
C TRP A 219 9.66 21.05 11.71
N GLY A 220 9.65 21.07 10.37
CA GLY A 220 8.48 21.45 9.57
C GLY A 220 8.47 22.90 9.08
N LEU A 221 9.50 23.67 9.42
CA LEU A 221 9.79 25.00 8.89
C LEU A 221 11.14 24.97 8.15
N GLN A 222 11.71 26.13 7.86
CA GLN A 222 13.04 26.27 7.29
C GLN A 222 14.05 26.51 8.42
N ASP A 223 15.08 25.66 8.54
CA ASP A 223 16.21 25.75 9.48
C ASP A 223 16.67 27.20 9.72
N ASP A 224 16.52 27.68 10.96
CA ASP A 224 16.88 29.06 11.32
C ASP A 224 18.40 29.29 11.32
N PHE A 225 18.84 30.46 10.85
CA PHE A 225 20.26 30.78 10.74
C PHE A 225 20.83 31.29 12.07
N MET A 226 21.76 30.54 12.67
CA MET A 226 22.37 30.91 13.96
C MET A 226 23.60 31.82 13.81
N GLY A 227 24.39 31.64 12.73
CA GLY A 227 25.54 32.50 12.46
C GLY A 227 26.55 31.90 11.49
N SER A 228 27.57 32.67 11.11
CA SER A 228 28.62 32.24 10.17
C SER A 228 30.01 32.73 10.55
N ALA A 229 31.04 32.01 10.11
CA ALA A 229 32.44 32.39 10.28
C ALA A 229 33.28 31.98 9.06
N TYR A 230 34.42 32.65 8.89
CA TYR A 230 35.39 32.36 7.83
C TYR A 230 36.71 31.87 8.43
N LEU A 231 37.11 30.67 8.02
CA LEU A 231 38.41 30.08 8.34
C LEU A 231 39.39 30.38 7.20
N ASP A 232 40.32 31.30 7.46
CA ASP A 232 41.38 31.69 6.53
C ASP A 232 42.55 30.70 6.61
N LEU A 233 42.71 29.90 5.56
CA LEU A 233 43.71 28.84 5.49
C LEU A 233 45.14 29.37 5.32
N THR A 234 45.31 30.60 4.81
CA THR A 234 46.63 31.21 4.61
C THR A 234 47.39 31.44 5.92
N LYS A 235 46.68 31.45 7.05
CA LYS A 235 47.20 31.62 8.42
C LYS A 235 47.65 30.32 9.10
N LEU A 236 47.39 29.15 8.51
CA LEU A 236 47.71 27.84 9.11
C LEU A 236 49.13 27.36 8.80
N GLU A 237 49.89 26.89 9.79
CA GLU A 237 51.20 26.28 9.54
C GLU A 237 51.04 24.91 8.87
N LEU A 238 51.83 24.65 7.82
CA LEU A 238 51.71 23.42 7.05
C LEU A 238 52.15 22.21 7.90
N GLY A 239 51.30 21.19 7.94
CA GLY A 239 51.54 19.93 8.66
C GLY A 239 51.39 19.98 10.19
N LYS A 240 51.03 21.13 10.77
CA LYS A 240 50.86 21.31 12.22
C LYS A 240 49.39 21.54 12.58
N SER A 241 48.95 21.00 13.72
CA SER A 241 47.59 21.26 14.22
C SER A 241 47.54 22.60 14.95
N THR A 242 46.59 23.44 14.56
CA THR A 242 46.29 24.73 15.18
C THR A 242 44.89 24.68 15.75
N ASP A 243 44.76 24.95 17.05
CA ASP A 243 43.46 25.19 17.69
C ASP A 243 42.98 26.61 17.39
N ILE A 244 41.72 26.74 16.98
CA ILE A 244 41.09 27.97 16.53
C ILE A 244 39.72 28.11 17.20
N VAL A 245 39.45 29.31 17.68
CA VAL A 245 38.12 29.75 18.10
C VAL A 245 37.60 30.73 17.04
N LEU A 246 36.42 30.45 16.49
CA LEU A 246 35.76 31.31 15.52
C LEU A 246 34.48 31.89 16.12
N SER A 247 34.44 33.20 16.32
CA SER A 247 33.22 33.93 16.71
C SER A 247 32.26 34.02 15.52
N LEU A 248 30.99 33.74 15.75
CA LEU A 248 29.95 33.74 14.72
C LEU A 248 29.41 35.15 14.45
N GLN A 249 29.13 35.43 13.18
CA GLN A 249 28.64 36.71 12.65
C GLN A 249 27.48 36.49 11.67
N ASP A 250 26.55 37.44 11.63
CA ASP A 250 25.43 37.47 10.67
C ASP A 250 25.59 38.72 9.76
N PRO A 251 25.59 38.58 8.42
CA PRO A 251 25.63 39.71 7.48
C PRO A 251 24.34 40.55 7.54
N GLY A 252 24.19 41.32 8.62
CA GLY A 252 23.06 42.22 8.88
C GLY A 252 22.89 42.68 10.33
N LYS A 253 23.55 42.03 11.31
CA LYS A 253 23.45 42.36 12.74
C LYS A 253 24.80 42.28 13.46
N SER A 254 24.99 43.12 14.47
CA SER A 254 26.20 43.21 15.30
C SER A 254 26.06 42.51 16.66
N ASP A 255 25.14 41.55 16.77
CA ASP A 255 24.89 40.80 18.00
C ASP A 255 25.93 39.67 18.15
N TYR A 256 26.22 39.25 19.39
CA TYR A 256 27.07 38.08 19.65
C TYR A 256 26.27 36.80 19.44
N LEU A 257 26.73 35.94 18.53
CA LEU A 257 26.01 34.73 18.08
C LEU A 257 26.66 33.42 18.56
N GLY A 258 27.65 33.51 19.44
CA GLY A 258 28.41 32.37 19.98
C GLY A 258 29.73 32.09 19.26
N GLU A 259 30.39 31.00 19.68
CA GLU A 259 31.73 30.60 19.25
C GLU A 259 31.79 29.13 18.80
N LEU A 260 32.62 28.84 17.80
CA LEU A 260 32.99 27.49 17.39
C LEU A 260 34.44 27.19 17.78
N TYR A 261 34.66 26.04 18.43
CA TYR A 261 35.97 25.53 18.83
C TYR A 261 36.37 24.37 17.90
N LEU A 262 37.49 24.51 17.21
CA LEU A 262 37.97 23.51 16.24
C LEU A 262 39.50 23.43 16.18
N SER A 263 40.04 22.24 15.93
CA SER A 263 41.46 22.05 15.60
C SER A 263 41.60 21.78 14.10
N VAL A 264 42.58 22.40 13.46
CA VAL A 264 42.81 22.23 12.01
C VAL A 264 44.28 21.99 11.69
N THR A 265 44.53 21.07 10.76
CA THR A 265 45.85 20.79 10.20
C THR A 265 45.78 20.89 8.68
N LEU A 266 46.53 21.82 8.07
CA LEU A 266 46.63 21.95 6.63
C LEU A 266 47.85 21.19 6.11
N CYS A 267 47.64 20.06 5.43
CA CYS A 267 48.73 19.24 4.88
C CYS A 267 48.89 19.49 3.37
N PRO A 268 50.08 19.85 2.86
CA PRO A 268 50.33 19.83 1.41
C PRO A 268 50.32 18.39 0.90
N ARG A 269 49.90 18.21 -0.35
CA ARG A 269 49.76 16.90 -1.00
C ARG A 269 50.35 16.90 -2.40
N SER A 270 50.78 15.73 -2.88
CA SER A 270 51.31 15.61 -4.24
C SER A 270 50.19 15.67 -5.29
N GLN A 271 50.55 15.86 -6.56
CA GLN A 271 49.58 15.79 -7.64
C GLN A 271 49.05 14.36 -7.85
N GLU A 272 49.87 13.34 -7.56
CA GLU A 272 49.44 11.94 -7.49
C GLU A 272 48.47 11.70 -6.32
N ASP A 273 48.67 12.32 -5.16
CA ASP A 273 47.71 12.28 -4.03
C ASP A 273 46.39 12.97 -4.41
N LYS A 274 46.45 14.07 -5.17
CA LYS A 274 45.26 14.76 -5.72
C LYS A 274 44.50 13.80 -6.65
N GLU A 275 45.19 13.19 -7.60
CA GLU A 275 44.60 12.24 -8.54
C GLU A 275 44.08 10.99 -7.83
N GLN A 276 44.81 10.43 -6.86
CA GLN A 276 44.30 9.34 -6.01
C GLN A 276 43.08 9.78 -5.19
N TYR A 277 43.04 10.98 -4.63
CA TYR A 277 41.88 11.46 -3.89
C TYR A 277 40.65 11.54 -4.81
N PHE A 278 40.76 12.13 -6.00
CA PHE A 278 39.64 12.24 -6.94
C PHE A 278 39.31 10.92 -7.67
N GLN A 279 40.27 10.02 -7.91
CA GLN A 279 40.00 8.69 -8.50
C GLN A 279 39.41 7.72 -7.47
N ARG A 280 39.97 7.66 -6.27
CA ARG A 280 39.60 6.72 -5.20
C ARG A 280 38.32 7.16 -4.46
N ASN A 281 38.10 8.48 -4.27
CA ASN A 281 36.86 8.98 -3.66
C ASN A 281 35.77 9.41 -4.66
N CYS A 282 36.07 10.10 -5.76
CA CYS A 282 35.01 10.78 -6.54
C CYS A 282 34.35 9.98 -7.67
N LYS A 283 34.92 8.87 -8.16
CA LYS A 283 34.29 8.07 -9.24
C LYS A 283 33.67 6.75 -8.81
N ILE A 284 34.11 6.15 -7.71
CA ILE A 284 33.51 4.91 -7.19
C ILE A 284 32.77 5.19 -5.89
N SER A 285 33.36 5.83 -4.88
CA SER A 285 32.61 6.07 -3.63
C SER A 285 31.66 7.27 -3.66
N ASP A 286 31.88 8.35 -4.41
CA ASP A 286 30.86 9.42 -4.52
C ASP A 286 29.76 9.07 -5.51
N ILE A 287 30.07 8.30 -6.58
CA ILE A 287 29.04 7.74 -7.45
C ILE A 287 28.29 6.64 -6.70
N ASN A 288 28.95 5.69 -6.02
CA ASN A 288 28.26 4.71 -5.20
C ASN A 288 27.62 5.30 -3.94
N ARG A 289 28.07 6.43 -3.37
CA ARG A 289 27.37 7.09 -2.24
C ARG A 289 26.17 7.89 -2.73
N ARG A 290 26.25 8.54 -3.90
CA ARG A 290 25.07 9.17 -4.53
C ARG A 290 24.09 8.15 -5.11
N LEU A 291 24.56 7.01 -5.62
CA LEU A 291 23.72 5.91 -6.08
C LEU A 291 23.17 5.10 -4.89
N LYS A 292 23.93 4.84 -3.82
CA LYS A 292 23.38 4.22 -2.59
C LYS A 292 22.49 5.16 -1.79
N SER A 293 22.66 6.48 -1.86
CA SER A 293 21.67 7.44 -1.38
C SER A 293 20.53 7.70 -2.40
N GLN A 294 20.46 6.91 -3.47
CA GLN A 294 19.38 6.90 -4.49
C GLN A 294 18.78 5.50 -4.71
N ILE A 295 19.36 4.47 -4.09
CA ILE A 295 18.89 3.09 -4.08
C ILE A 295 18.63 2.80 -2.61
N TRP A 296 17.37 2.82 -2.23
CA TRP A 296 16.93 2.41 -0.90
C TRP A 296 17.32 0.96 -0.62
N SER A 297 17.65 0.66 0.63
CA SER A 297 18.00 -0.70 1.05
C SER A 297 16.77 -1.54 1.34
N SER A 298 15.64 -0.91 1.65
CA SER A 298 14.34 -1.57 1.82
C SER A 298 13.17 -0.60 1.66
N VAL A 299 11.96 -1.14 1.58
CA VAL A 299 10.70 -0.40 1.51
C VAL A 299 9.85 -0.75 2.73
N VAL A 300 9.32 0.30 3.37
CA VAL A 300 8.47 0.26 4.55
C VAL A 300 7.03 0.48 4.12
N THR A 301 6.27 -0.60 3.99
CA THR A 301 4.81 -0.53 3.79
C THR A 301 4.13 -0.20 5.11
N ILE A 302 3.37 0.89 5.13
CA ILE A 302 2.52 1.35 6.22
C ILE A 302 1.06 1.19 5.79
N ALA A 303 0.31 0.28 6.43
CA ALA A 303 -1.15 0.26 6.33
C ALA A 303 -1.75 0.96 7.56
N LEU A 304 -2.24 2.19 7.36
CA LEU A 304 -2.93 2.99 8.37
C LEU A 304 -4.39 2.53 8.49
N ILE A 305 -4.75 1.94 9.63
CA ILE A 305 -6.08 1.36 9.83
C ILE A 305 -6.98 2.38 10.54
N GLU A 306 -6.77 2.59 11.83
CA GLU A 306 -7.65 3.39 12.69
C GLU A 306 -6.86 4.08 13.81
N ALA A 307 -7.42 5.17 14.37
CA ALA A 307 -7.06 5.66 15.70
C ALA A 307 -8.30 5.65 16.60
N LYS A 308 -8.08 5.52 17.91
CA LYS A 308 -9.16 5.43 18.91
C LYS A 308 -8.89 6.33 20.09
N ASN A 309 -9.97 6.85 20.68
CA ASN A 309 -9.96 7.74 21.85
C ASN A 309 -9.09 9.00 21.65
N LEU A 310 -9.15 9.62 20.47
CA LEU A 310 -8.54 10.95 20.28
C LEU A 310 -9.24 11.97 21.20
N PRO A 311 -8.49 12.92 21.79
CA PRO A 311 -9.12 13.96 22.60
C PRO A 311 -9.93 14.92 21.71
N PRO A 312 -11.10 15.41 22.18
CA PRO A 312 -11.76 16.54 21.56
C PRO A 312 -10.91 17.82 21.76
N LEU A 313 -10.61 18.53 20.68
CA LEU A 313 -9.87 19.79 20.74
C LEU A 313 -10.80 21.00 20.88
N ASN A 314 -10.32 22.05 21.54
CA ASN A 314 -10.91 23.40 21.56
C ASN A 314 -12.41 23.52 21.95
N GLY A 315 -13.00 22.50 22.56
CA GLY A 315 -14.40 22.50 23.01
C GLY A 315 -15.43 22.03 21.99
N ASP A 316 -15.01 21.62 20.79
CA ASP A 316 -15.87 20.91 19.85
C ASP A 316 -15.97 19.41 20.21
N GLU A 317 -17.14 18.80 20.01
CA GLU A 317 -17.40 17.39 20.32
C GLU A 317 -16.72 16.42 19.30
N PHE A 318 -16.25 16.95 18.17
CA PHE A 318 -15.70 16.17 17.06
C PHE A 318 -14.51 16.88 16.40
N CYS A 319 -13.50 16.10 15.98
CA CYS A 319 -12.35 16.56 15.19
C CYS A 319 -12.43 16.08 13.73
N ASP A 320 -11.66 16.69 12.83
CA ASP A 320 -11.41 16.26 11.44
C ASP A 320 -9.97 15.69 11.29
N PRO A 321 -9.60 14.58 11.95
CA PRO A 321 -8.21 14.12 12.04
C PRO A 321 -7.62 13.52 10.76
N TYR A 322 -6.33 13.74 10.57
CA TYR A 322 -5.49 13.09 9.56
C TYR A 322 -4.06 12.87 10.07
N VAL A 323 -3.33 11.96 9.44
CA VAL A 323 -1.99 11.51 9.87
C VAL A 323 -0.92 12.00 8.90
N LYS A 324 0.22 12.45 9.43
CA LYS A 324 1.45 12.73 8.67
C LYS A 324 2.52 11.72 9.09
N PHE A 325 3.14 11.07 8.11
CA PHE A 325 4.28 10.16 8.29
C PHE A 325 5.57 10.83 7.84
N ARG A 326 6.67 10.58 8.55
CA ARG A 326 8.04 10.88 8.13
C ARG A 326 8.92 9.66 8.34
N LEU A 327 9.62 9.25 7.29
CA LEU A 327 10.75 8.32 7.37
C LEU A 327 11.97 8.99 6.70
N GLY A 328 12.97 9.34 7.49
CA GLY A 328 14.12 10.12 7.02
C GLY A 328 13.71 11.39 6.26
N ASN A 329 13.98 11.42 4.95
CA ASN A 329 13.63 12.53 4.06
C ASN A 329 12.20 12.48 3.49
N GLU A 330 11.54 11.32 3.47
CA GLU A 330 10.22 11.15 2.88
C GLU A 330 9.10 11.59 3.83
N LYS A 331 8.05 12.20 3.26
CA LYS A 331 6.90 12.73 4.00
C LYS A 331 5.59 12.43 3.28
N TYR A 332 4.66 11.77 3.96
CA TYR A 332 3.34 11.43 3.42
C TYR A 332 2.22 11.97 4.33
N LYS A 333 1.03 12.21 3.76
CA LYS A 333 -0.18 12.62 4.48
C LYS A 333 -1.35 11.71 4.10
N SER A 334 -2.18 11.33 5.08
CA SER A 334 -3.44 10.63 4.84
C SER A 334 -4.55 11.58 4.36
N LYS A 335 -5.68 11.01 3.95
CA LYS A 335 -6.96 11.72 3.86
C LYS A 335 -7.42 12.16 5.25
N VAL A 336 -8.38 13.07 5.23
CA VAL A 336 -9.06 13.63 6.40
C VAL A 336 -10.28 12.77 6.71
N ALA A 337 -10.37 12.30 7.95
CA ALA A 337 -11.56 11.64 8.45
C ALA A 337 -12.45 12.71 9.10
N ASN A 338 -13.67 12.91 8.58
CA ASN A 338 -14.51 14.03 9.04
C ASN A 338 -15.29 13.66 10.30
N LYS A 339 -15.32 14.59 11.27
CA LYS A 339 -16.14 14.61 12.49
C LYS A 339 -16.11 13.30 13.29
N THR A 340 -14.92 12.88 13.71
CA THR A 340 -14.76 11.64 14.48
C THR A 340 -13.53 11.66 15.40
N LEU A 341 -13.73 11.19 16.65
CA LEU A 341 -12.66 10.92 17.62
C LEU A 341 -12.12 9.47 17.50
N ASN A 342 -12.72 8.67 16.61
CA ASN A 342 -12.30 7.30 16.29
C ASN A 342 -12.20 7.14 14.76
N PRO A 343 -11.26 7.83 14.10
CA PRO A 343 -11.10 7.78 12.66
C PRO A 343 -10.63 6.41 12.16
N SER A 344 -11.11 6.03 10.98
CA SER A 344 -10.67 4.85 10.22
C SER A 344 -10.33 5.32 8.81
N TRP A 345 -9.06 5.27 8.44
CA TRP A 345 -8.58 5.75 7.14
C TRP A 345 -8.51 4.64 6.09
N LEU A 346 -8.03 3.45 6.49
CA LEU A 346 -7.81 2.30 5.60
C LEU A 346 -6.97 2.68 4.37
N GLU A 347 -5.80 3.28 4.62
CA GLU A 347 -4.88 3.78 3.58
C GLU A 347 -3.50 3.11 3.65
N GLN A 348 -2.88 2.88 2.49
CA GLN A 348 -1.54 2.28 2.38
C GLN A 348 -0.56 3.29 1.81
N PHE A 349 0.61 3.36 2.41
CA PHE A 349 1.75 4.15 1.98
C PHE A 349 2.96 3.21 1.91
N ASP A 350 3.78 3.34 0.87
CA ASP A 350 5.06 2.65 0.74
C ASP A 350 6.14 3.73 0.78
N LEU A 351 7.06 3.64 1.77
CA LEU A 351 8.14 4.61 2.00
C LEU A 351 9.51 3.94 1.83
N HIS A 352 10.49 4.66 1.30
CA HIS A 352 11.83 4.13 1.04
C HIS A 352 12.77 4.35 2.24
N LEU A 353 13.42 3.28 2.69
CA LEU A 353 14.43 3.32 3.76
C LEU A 353 15.84 3.26 3.17
N TYR A 354 16.71 4.16 3.61
CA TYR A 354 18.11 4.27 3.19
C TYR A 354 19.05 4.04 4.38
N ASP A 355 20.18 3.39 4.15
CA ASP A 355 21.14 3.01 5.22
C ASP A 355 21.84 4.20 5.88
N ASP A 356 21.80 5.38 5.25
CA ASP A 356 22.37 6.62 5.76
C ASP A 356 21.37 7.49 6.54
N GLN A 357 20.14 7.01 6.74
CA GLN A 357 19.05 7.72 7.42
C GLN A 357 18.64 7.06 8.74
N SER A 358 17.98 7.81 9.62
CA SER A 358 17.44 7.26 10.87
C SER A 358 16.32 6.27 10.58
N GLN A 359 16.37 5.10 11.22
CA GLN A 359 15.34 4.04 11.10
C GLN A 359 14.13 4.31 12.00
N GLU A 360 13.84 5.57 12.29
CA GLU A 360 12.72 6.01 13.12
C GLU A 360 11.58 6.51 12.22
N LEU A 361 10.45 5.81 12.26
CA LEU A 361 9.21 6.26 11.63
C LEU A 361 8.47 7.18 12.59
N ASP A 362 8.38 8.46 12.24
CA ASP A 362 7.67 9.46 13.02
C ASP A 362 6.23 9.64 12.49
N VAL A 363 5.26 9.49 13.39
CA VAL A 363 3.83 9.49 13.08
C VAL A 363 3.16 10.59 13.90
N THR A 364 2.51 11.55 13.23
CA THR A 364 1.84 12.67 13.90
C THR A 364 0.39 12.79 13.43
N ILE A 365 -0.54 13.01 14.36
CA ILE A 365 -1.95 13.22 14.09
C ILE A 365 -2.29 14.70 14.27
N TRP A 366 -3.04 15.25 13.32
CA TRP A 366 -3.40 16.65 13.21
C TRP A 366 -4.89 16.79 12.95
N ASP A 367 -5.50 17.84 13.49
CA ASP A 367 -6.86 18.26 13.14
C ASP A 367 -6.81 19.22 11.94
N LYS A 368 -7.77 19.10 11.02
CA LYS A 368 -7.85 19.97 9.84
C LYS A 368 -8.94 21.01 9.99
N GLU A 369 -8.64 22.08 10.72
CA GLU A 369 -9.51 23.26 10.75
C GLU A 369 -9.35 24.16 9.51
N LYS A 370 -10.23 25.15 9.36
CA LYS A 370 -10.28 26.03 8.18
C LYS A 370 -9.17 27.08 8.12
N SER A 371 -8.45 27.33 9.21
CA SER A 371 -7.51 28.45 9.32
C SER A 371 -6.15 28.05 9.90
N LYS A 372 -6.07 26.99 10.69
CA LYS A 372 -4.83 26.44 11.23
C LYS A 372 -4.96 24.93 11.42
N GLU A 373 -3.91 24.19 11.10
CA GLU A 373 -3.81 22.77 11.44
C GLU A 373 -3.37 22.69 12.92
N ASP A 374 -4.22 22.18 13.81
CA ASP A 374 -3.85 21.98 15.21
C ASP A 374 -3.31 20.55 15.44
N PHE A 375 -2.35 20.42 16.35
CA PHE A 375 -1.66 19.17 16.63
C PHE A 375 -2.43 18.36 17.70
N ILE A 376 -2.68 17.08 17.43
CA ILE A 376 -3.39 16.20 18.36
C ILE A 376 -2.40 15.32 19.14
N GLY A 377 -1.41 14.72 18.48
CA GLY A 377 -0.46 13.83 19.15
C GLY A 377 0.60 13.23 18.24
N ARG A 378 1.64 12.67 18.83
CA ARG A 378 2.81 12.08 18.15
C ARG A 378 3.06 10.65 18.61
N CYS A 379 3.78 9.89 17.80
CA CYS A 379 4.25 8.55 18.11
C CYS A 379 5.48 8.28 17.24
N VAL A 380 6.59 7.87 17.86
CA VAL A 380 7.80 7.45 17.14
C VAL A 380 7.94 5.93 17.23
N ILE A 381 8.19 5.29 16.10
CA ILE A 381 8.36 3.83 16.00
C ILE A 381 9.76 3.54 15.46
N ASP A 382 10.59 2.91 16.29
CA ASP A 382 11.89 2.39 15.87
C ASP A 382 11.70 1.14 15.00
N LEU A 383 12.09 1.24 13.74
CA LEU A 383 12.00 0.16 12.76
C LEU A 383 13.09 -0.90 12.96
N SER A 384 14.19 -0.57 13.64
CA SER A 384 15.31 -1.50 13.86
C SER A 384 14.93 -2.67 14.79
N MET A 385 13.90 -2.48 15.63
CA MET A 385 13.33 -3.51 16.50
C MET A 385 12.40 -4.50 15.77
N LEU A 386 12.03 -4.22 14.50
CA LEU A 386 11.09 -5.03 13.73
C LEU A 386 11.84 -6.04 12.85
N GLU A 387 11.33 -7.28 12.79
CA GLU A 387 11.91 -8.29 11.88
C GLU A 387 11.67 -7.87 10.41
N ARG A 388 12.72 -7.91 9.60
CA ARG A 388 12.61 -7.71 8.14
C ARG A 388 11.83 -8.89 7.51
N GLU A 389 11.19 -8.63 6.38
CA GLU A 389 10.36 -9.57 5.62
C GLU A 389 9.16 -10.17 6.40
N LYS A 390 8.60 -9.39 7.35
CA LYS A 390 7.44 -9.78 8.17
C LYS A 390 6.53 -8.60 8.49
N THR A 391 5.22 -8.80 8.37
CA THR A 391 4.21 -7.79 8.74
C THR A 391 3.96 -7.76 10.25
N HIS A 392 4.20 -6.61 10.88
CA HIS A 392 4.04 -6.34 12.29
C HIS A 392 2.73 -5.57 12.56
N ARG A 393 2.04 -5.93 13.65
CA ARG A 393 0.79 -5.27 14.08
C ARG A 393 1.12 -4.29 15.20
N ILE A 394 1.24 -3.00 14.88
CA ILE A 394 1.65 -1.99 15.85
C ILE A 394 0.42 -1.27 16.41
N LYS A 395 0.29 -1.28 17.74
CA LYS A 395 -0.67 -0.48 18.50
C LYS A 395 0.12 0.40 19.45
N GLN A 396 0.28 1.66 19.12
CA GLN A 396 1.07 2.60 19.91
C GLN A 396 0.14 3.64 20.55
N PRO A 397 0.29 3.96 21.85
CA PRO A 397 -0.32 5.15 22.42
C PRO A 397 0.28 6.40 21.77
N LEU A 398 -0.48 7.49 21.77
CA LEU A 398 0.02 8.79 21.34
C LEU A 398 0.67 9.50 22.52
N ASP A 399 1.86 10.05 22.30
CA ASP A 399 2.51 10.98 23.22
C ASP A 399 1.56 12.14 23.51
N GLU A 400 1.54 12.57 24.78
CA GLU A 400 0.71 13.66 25.32
C GLU A 400 -0.80 13.40 25.33
N CYS A 401 -1.29 12.22 24.91
CA CYS A 401 -2.73 11.93 24.75
C CYS A 401 -3.17 10.53 25.23
N SER A 402 -4.48 10.37 25.49
CA SER A 402 -5.10 9.05 25.77
C SER A 402 -5.40 8.21 24.51
N GLY A 403 -5.16 8.80 23.33
CA GLY A 403 -5.44 8.18 22.04
C GLY A 403 -4.44 7.09 21.69
N HIS A 404 -4.88 6.12 20.89
CA HIS A 404 -4.04 5.03 20.39
C HIS A 404 -4.18 4.92 18.88
N ILE A 405 -3.06 4.75 18.17
CA ILE A 405 -3.04 4.50 16.73
C ILE A 405 -2.81 3.01 16.44
N PHE A 406 -3.53 2.46 15.47
CA PHE A 406 -3.37 1.08 14.99
C PHE A 406 -2.99 1.06 13.51
N LEU A 407 -1.83 0.46 13.23
CA LEU A 407 -1.24 0.39 11.91
C LEU A 407 -0.49 -0.94 11.72
N LEU A 408 -0.29 -1.34 10.46
CA LEU A 408 0.56 -2.47 10.10
C LEU A 408 1.84 -1.94 9.44
N LEU A 409 2.99 -2.39 9.91
CA LEU A 409 4.29 -2.08 9.31
C LEU A 409 4.89 -3.33 8.71
N THR A 410 5.44 -3.22 7.50
CA THR A 410 6.23 -4.29 6.89
C THR A 410 7.47 -3.71 6.24
N ILE A 411 8.64 -4.16 6.66
CA ILE A 411 9.93 -3.82 6.06
C ILE A 411 10.27 -4.94 5.10
N SER A 412 10.31 -4.66 3.79
CA SER A 412 10.58 -5.66 2.75
C SER A 412 11.33 -5.04 1.57
N GLY A 413 11.48 -5.73 0.44
CA GLY A 413 12.24 -5.20 -0.71
C GLY A 413 13.76 -5.18 -0.53
N THR A 414 14.28 -5.83 0.51
CA THR A 414 15.71 -5.88 0.82
C THR A 414 16.55 -6.52 -0.29
N THR A 415 17.75 -5.98 -0.52
CA THR A 415 18.72 -6.51 -1.49
C THR A 415 19.60 -7.62 -0.91
N ALA A 416 20.21 -8.43 -1.79
CA ALA A 416 21.00 -9.63 -1.51
C ALA A 416 22.12 -9.49 -0.43
N SER A 417 22.63 -8.29 -0.19
CA SER A 417 23.75 -8.10 0.75
C SER A 417 23.33 -8.00 2.23
N GLU A 418 22.04 -7.86 2.54
CA GLU A 418 21.58 -7.51 3.90
C GLU A 418 20.70 -8.54 4.60
N THR A 419 20.28 -9.62 3.95
CA THR A 419 19.45 -10.65 4.58
C THR A 419 19.96 -12.06 4.31
N ILE A 420 19.94 -12.90 5.35
CA ILE A 420 20.55 -14.25 5.38
C ILE A 420 19.69 -15.31 4.64
N SER A 421 18.75 -14.86 3.79
CA SER A 421 17.71 -15.69 3.15
C SER A 421 17.67 -15.57 1.62
N ASP A 422 18.81 -15.23 1.02
CA ASP A 422 19.04 -15.35 -0.42
C ASP A 422 19.01 -16.83 -0.83
N LEU A 423 18.18 -17.19 -1.81
CA LEU A 423 18.01 -18.59 -2.27
C LEU A 423 19.27 -19.21 -2.87
N THR A 424 20.28 -18.38 -3.18
CA THR A 424 21.62 -18.76 -3.63
C THR A 424 22.56 -19.19 -2.50
N SER A 425 22.30 -18.76 -1.27
CA SER A 425 23.10 -19.08 -0.06
C SER A 425 22.33 -19.91 0.98
N TYR A 426 21.01 -20.00 0.83
CA TYR A 426 20.13 -20.81 1.68
C TYR A 426 20.36 -22.32 1.51
N ASP A 427 20.81 -22.97 2.58
CA ASP A 427 20.84 -24.43 2.71
C ASP A 427 19.65 -24.92 3.56
N GLU A 428 18.95 -25.98 3.13
CA GLU A 428 17.79 -26.50 3.86
C GLU A 428 18.22 -27.22 5.13
N ASN A 429 18.25 -26.51 6.27
CA ASN A 429 18.50 -27.14 7.57
C ASN A 429 17.38 -28.15 7.91
N PRO A 430 17.66 -29.48 7.89
CA PRO A 430 16.62 -30.50 8.08
C PRO A 430 16.01 -30.43 9.49
N LYS A 431 16.74 -29.88 10.48
CA LYS A 431 16.25 -29.70 11.85
C LYS A 431 15.15 -28.64 11.92
N GLU A 432 15.26 -27.54 11.18
CA GLU A 432 14.24 -26.48 11.17
C GLU A 432 12.95 -26.97 10.51
N LYS A 433 13.09 -27.72 9.40
CA LYS A 433 11.96 -28.41 8.76
C LYS A 433 11.25 -29.38 9.72
N GLN A 434 12.02 -30.20 10.44
CA GLN A 434 11.47 -31.13 11.43
C GLN A 434 10.80 -30.41 12.62
N LEU A 435 11.37 -29.27 13.07
CA LEU A 435 10.75 -28.43 14.10
C LEU A 435 9.43 -27.81 13.62
N LEU A 436 9.37 -27.37 12.35
CA LEU A 436 8.16 -26.83 11.73
C LEU A 436 7.06 -27.91 11.60
N GLU A 437 7.41 -29.09 11.08
CA GLU A 437 6.52 -30.25 11.01
C GLU A 437 6.03 -30.69 12.40
N SER A 438 6.91 -30.69 13.41
CA SER A 438 6.54 -30.96 14.81
C SER A 438 5.56 -29.92 15.36
N ARG A 439 5.77 -28.62 15.12
CA ARG A 439 4.91 -27.51 15.58
C ARG A 439 3.47 -27.61 15.08
N TYR A 440 3.27 -28.12 13.87
CA TYR A 440 1.96 -28.31 13.25
C TYR A 440 1.46 -29.77 13.31
N SER A 441 2.19 -30.67 13.97
CA SER A 441 1.74 -32.05 14.20
C SER A 441 0.41 -32.12 14.95
N LEU A 442 -0.32 -33.23 14.74
CA LEU A 442 -1.62 -33.47 15.38
C LEU A 442 -1.52 -33.52 16.91
N LEU A 443 -0.39 -33.96 17.46
CA LEU A 443 -0.17 -34.07 18.91
C LEU A 443 -0.13 -32.68 19.60
N ARG A 444 0.35 -31.64 18.90
CA ARG A 444 0.47 -30.27 19.43
C ARG A 444 -0.75 -29.39 19.15
N THR A 445 -1.87 -29.96 18.70
CA THR A 445 -3.04 -29.20 18.22
C THR A 445 -3.51 -28.12 19.21
N LEU A 446 -3.51 -28.41 20.52
CA LEU A 446 -4.06 -27.55 21.56
C LEU A 446 -3.14 -26.38 22.01
N GLU A 447 -1.87 -26.34 21.60
CA GLU A 447 -0.91 -25.30 22.05
C GLU A 447 -1.30 -23.89 21.57
N ASN A 448 -1.67 -23.73 20.29
CA ASN A 448 -2.06 -22.44 19.73
C ASN A 448 -3.09 -22.61 18.60
N LEU A 449 -4.37 -22.45 18.93
CA LEU A 449 -5.50 -22.61 17.99
C LEU A 449 -5.59 -21.51 16.91
N LYS A 450 -4.86 -20.39 17.05
CA LYS A 450 -4.84 -19.30 16.05
C LYS A 450 -3.77 -19.49 14.98
N ASP A 451 -2.79 -20.34 15.25
CA ASP A 451 -1.65 -20.65 14.37
C ASP A 451 -1.93 -21.95 13.62
N VAL A 452 -2.54 -21.83 12.43
CA VAL A 452 -3.05 -22.99 11.66
C VAL A 452 -1.94 -23.64 10.83
N GLY A 453 -1.00 -22.86 10.30
CA GLY A 453 0.10 -23.36 9.48
C GLY A 453 1.14 -22.30 9.13
N HIS A 454 2.08 -22.70 8.28
CA HIS A 454 3.15 -21.90 7.74
C HIS A 454 3.25 -22.11 6.23
N LEU A 455 3.42 -21.03 5.49
CA LEU A 455 3.64 -21.01 4.04
C LEU A 455 5.05 -20.48 3.77
N THR A 456 5.84 -21.24 3.03
CA THR A 456 7.12 -20.80 2.45
C THR A 456 6.92 -20.59 0.96
N VAL A 457 7.32 -19.42 0.44
CA VAL A 457 7.26 -19.05 -0.97
C VAL A 457 8.67 -18.74 -1.47
N ARG A 458 9.14 -19.47 -2.48
CA ARG A 458 10.41 -19.19 -3.15
C ARG A 458 10.11 -18.54 -4.51
N VAL A 459 10.59 -17.32 -4.68
CA VAL A 459 10.38 -16.47 -5.86
C VAL A 459 11.67 -16.42 -6.66
N TYR A 460 11.72 -17.19 -7.75
CA TYR A 460 12.96 -17.33 -8.54
C TYR A 460 13.12 -16.20 -9.55
N ARG A 461 12.20 -16.12 -10.51
CA ARG A 461 12.26 -15.22 -11.68
C ARG A 461 10.93 -15.08 -12.40
N ALA A 462 10.76 -14.03 -13.21
CA ALA A 462 9.69 -13.93 -14.19
C ALA A 462 10.26 -13.90 -15.62
N GLN A 463 9.39 -14.05 -16.63
CA GLN A 463 9.74 -13.86 -18.04
C GLN A 463 8.50 -13.47 -18.87
N GLY A 464 8.72 -12.73 -19.96
CA GLY A 464 7.67 -12.36 -20.91
C GLY A 464 6.78 -11.19 -20.47
N LEU A 465 7.24 -10.38 -19.51
CA LEU A 465 6.55 -9.17 -19.04
C LEU A 465 6.32 -8.16 -20.19
N ALA A 466 5.34 -7.28 -20.03
CA ALA A 466 5.22 -6.09 -20.87
C ALA A 466 6.39 -5.13 -20.60
N SER A 467 6.77 -4.34 -21.60
CA SER A 467 7.60 -3.15 -21.41
C SER A 467 6.70 -1.95 -21.13
N ALA A 468 6.85 -1.32 -19.98
CA ALA A 468 6.17 -0.04 -19.67
C ALA A 468 7.07 1.17 -19.93
N ASP A 469 8.39 1.05 -19.73
CA ASP A 469 9.33 2.14 -19.97
C ASP A 469 9.32 2.62 -21.43
N LEU A 470 9.53 3.93 -21.60
CA LEU A 470 9.86 4.58 -22.87
C LEU A 470 11.11 3.96 -23.57
N GLY A 471 11.94 3.22 -22.83
CA GLY A 471 13.11 2.47 -23.32
C GLY A 471 12.83 1.04 -23.79
N GLY A 472 11.57 0.58 -23.83
CA GLY A 472 11.20 -0.78 -24.26
C GLY A 472 11.60 -1.88 -23.27
N LYS A 473 11.74 -1.52 -21.99
CA LYS A 473 12.06 -2.39 -20.86
C LYS A 473 11.11 -2.07 -19.69
N SER A 474 11.44 -2.59 -18.52
CA SER A 474 10.75 -2.37 -17.25
C SER A 474 11.77 -2.50 -16.12
N ASP A 475 11.44 -1.94 -14.97
CA ASP A 475 12.11 -2.09 -13.67
C ASP A 475 11.20 -2.94 -12.72
N PRO A 476 10.99 -4.26 -12.99
CA PRO A 476 9.97 -5.04 -12.29
C PRO A 476 10.34 -5.51 -10.87
N PHE A 477 9.34 -5.46 -9.99
CA PHE A 477 9.35 -6.07 -8.66
C PHE A 477 8.09 -6.92 -8.41
N CYS A 478 8.16 -7.81 -7.42
CA CYS A 478 7.10 -8.77 -7.12
C CYS A 478 6.59 -8.57 -5.68
N VAL A 479 5.28 -8.40 -5.55
CA VAL A 479 4.55 -8.23 -4.28
C VAL A 479 3.73 -9.49 -3.99
N LEU A 480 3.86 -10.00 -2.77
CA LEU A 480 3.18 -11.19 -2.27
C LEU A 480 2.26 -10.80 -1.12
N GLU A 481 0.96 -11.02 -1.28
CA GLU A 481 -0.05 -10.72 -0.28
C GLU A 481 -0.74 -11.99 0.22
N LEU A 482 -0.73 -12.18 1.55
CA LEU A 482 -1.54 -13.19 2.23
C LEU A 482 -2.44 -12.50 3.26
N VAL A 483 -3.70 -12.28 2.87
CA VAL A 483 -4.74 -11.57 3.64
C VAL A 483 -4.32 -10.14 4.00
N ASN A 484 -3.72 -9.94 5.18
CA ASN A 484 -3.26 -8.66 5.71
C ASN A 484 -1.73 -8.55 5.82
N SER A 485 -1.00 -9.56 5.35
CA SER A 485 0.47 -9.53 5.28
C SER A 485 0.89 -9.26 3.84
N ARG A 486 1.76 -8.28 3.61
CA ARG A 486 2.27 -7.87 2.29
C ARG A 486 3.80 -7.83 2.34
N LEU A 487 4.46 -8.60 1.49
CA LEU A 487 5.92 -8.64 1.34
C LEU A 487 6.28 -8.33 -0.11
N GLN A 488 7.45 -7.75 -0.37
CA GLN A 488 7.91 -7.52 -1.75
C GLN A 488 9.39 -7.88 -1.96
N THR A 489 9.72 -8.25 -3.20
CA THR A 489 11.11 -8.42 -3.65
C THR A 489 11.79 -7.07 -3.83
N GLN A 490 13.11 -7.10 -3.94
CA GLN A 490 13.86 -6.01 -4.55
C GLN A 490 13.41 -5.79 -6.01
N THR A 491 13.72 -4.60 -6.53
CA THR A 491 13.47 -4.21 -7.92
C THR A 491 14.65 -4.62 -8.80
N GLU A 492 14.36 -5.22 -9.94
CA GLU A 492 15.36 -5.63 -10.94
C GLU A 492 15.31 -4.66 -12.12
N TYR A 493 16.28 -3.75 -12.23
CA TYR A 493 16.23 -2.67 -13.21
C TYR A 493 16.48 -3.12 -14.67
N LYS A 494 15.70 -2.59 -15.59
CA LYS A 494 15.83 -2.63 -17.06
C LYS A 494 15.82 -4.04 -17.62
N THR A 495 14.86 -4.85 -17.20
CA THR A 495 14.67 -6.24 -17.63
C THR A 495 13.21 -6.65 -17.76
N LEU A 496 12.90 -7.47 -18.77
CA LEU A 496 11.60 -8.14 -18.94
C LEU A 496 11.61 -9.59 -18.42
N CYS A 497 12.75 -10.01 -17.86
CA CYS A 497 13.01 -11.34 -17.30
C CYS A 497 13.78 -11.21 -15.97
N PRO A 498 13.18 -10.62 -14.92
CA PRO A 498 13.84 -10.38 -13.62
C PRO A 498 14.10 -11.68 -12.87
N SER A 499 15.15 -11.69 -12.02
CA SER A 499 15.56 -12.85 -11.22
C SER A 499 15.79 -12.48 -9.75
N TRP A 500 14.72 -12.52 -8.95
CA TRP A 500 14.75 -12.07 -7.56
C TRP A 500 15.40 -13.04 -6.57
N GLN A 501 15.33 -14.36 -6.84
CA GLN A 501 15.93 -15.43 -6.01
C GLN A 501 15.67 -15.32 -4.49
N LYS A 502 14.44 -14.98 -4.10
CA LYS A 502 14.10 -14.62 -2.71
C LYS A 502 13.14 -15.61 -2.06
N ILE A 503 13.28 -15.83 -0.76
CA ILE A 503 12.39 -16.66 0.05
C ILE A 503 11.56 -15.77 0.97
N PHE A 504 10.25 -16.02 1.00
CA PHE A 504 9.30 -15.37 1.91
C PHE A 504 8.58 -16.40 2.77
N THR A 505 8.24 -16.03 4.00
CA THR A 505 7.52 -16.89 4.94
C THR A 505 6.29 -16.19 5.51
N PHE A 506 5.15 -16.88 5.50
CA PHE A 506 3.89 -16.36 6.03
C PHE A 506 3.28 -17.30 7.07
N ASN A 507 2.74 -16.72 8.14
CA ASN A 507 1.97 -17.47 9.14
C ASN A 507 0.51 -17.59 8.66
N ILE A 508 0.08 -18.82 8.38
CA ILE A 508 -1.28 -19.15 7.94
C ILE A 508 -2.19 -19.16 9.18
N LYS A 509 -3.09 -18.18 9.23
CA LYS A 509 -4.18 -18.14 10.23
C LYS A 509 -5.46 -18.84 9.77
N ASP A 510 -5.57 -19.13 8.48
CA ASP A 510 -6.70 -19.83 7.86
C ASP A 510 -6.25 -20.49 6.54
N ILE A 511 -6.46 -21.80 6.40
CA ILE A 511 -6.00 -22.57 5.23
C ILE A 511 -6.83 -22.28 3.98
N THR A 512 -8.03 -21.68 4.13
CA THR A 512 -8.85 -21.27 2.98
C THR A 512 -8.44 -19.89 2.43
N SER A 513 -7.34 -19.32 2.91
CA SER A 513 -6.75 -18.09 2.35
C SER A 513 -6.19 -18.33 0.95
N VAL A 514 -5.90 -17.23 0.27
CA VAL A 514 -5.34 -17.21 -1.09
C VAL A 514 -4.07 -16.37 -1.04
N LEU A 515 -2.98 -16.90 -1.58
CA LEU A 515 -1.77 -16.14 -1.83
C LEU A 515 -1.96 -15.36 -3.14
N GLU A 516 -1.94 -14.04 -3.07
CA GLU A 516 -1.90 -13.19 -4.25
C GLU A 516 -0.44 -12.84 -4.55
N VAL A 517 -0.01 -13.00 -5.80
CA VAL A 517 1.32 -12.59 -6.26
C VAL A 517 1.14 -11.64 -7.43
N THR A 518 1.62 -10.41 -7.28
CA THR A 518 1.48 -9.33 -8.27
C THR A 518 2.86 -8.84 -8.68
N VAL A 519 3.09 -8.71 -9.98
CA VAL A 519 4.30 -8.09 -10.55
C VAL A 519 3.93 -6.68 -10.98
N TYR A 520 4.73 -5.72 -10.52
CA TYR A 520 4.61 -4.31 -10.81
C TYR A 520 5.87 -3.81 -11.50
N ASP A 521 5.75 -2.68 -12.19
CA ASP A 521 6.86 -1.87 -12.68
C ASP A 521 7.12 -0.72 -11.72
N GLU A 522 8.38 -0.32 -11.53
CA GLU A 522 8.76 0.78 -10.63
C GLU A 522 9.21 2.03 -11.39
N ASP A 523 8.27 2.93 -11.62
CA ASP A 523 8.55 4.24 -12.21
C ASP A 523 9.02 5.25 -11.15
N ARG A 524 10.14 5.92 -11.39
CA ARG A 524 10.72 6.90 -10.44
C ARG A 524 9.83 8.11 -10.13
N ASP A 525 9.00 8.53 -11.08
CA ASP A 525 8.18 9.74 -10.99
C ASP A 525 6.67 9.46 -11.19
N HIS A 526 6.27 8.18 -11.31
CA HIS A 526 4.89 7.77 -11.61
C HIS A 526 4.39 6.67 -10.65
N LYS A 527 3.09 6.41 -10.71
CA LYS A 527 2.42 5.38 -9.92
C LYS A 527 2.69 4.02 -10.54
N VAL A 528 3.41 3.16 -9.82
CA VAL A 528 3.78 1.78 -10.19
C VAL A 528 2.82 1.09 -11.16
N GLU A 529 3.30 0.78 -12.37
CA GLU A 529 2.47 0.15 -13.41
C GLU A 529 2.22 -1.34 -13.10
N PHE A 530 1.06 -1.84 -13.51
CA PHE A 530 0.66 -3.23 -13.32
C PHE A 530 1.17 -4.13 -14.46
N LEU A 531 2.08 -5.06 -14.18
CA LEU A 531 2.61 -6.01 -15.17
C LEU A 531 1.90 -7.37 -15.15
N GLY A 532 1.30 -7.79 -14.03
CA GLY A 532 0.43 -8.97 -13.98
C GLY A 532 0.18 -9.52 -12.57
N LYS A 533 -0.88 -10.30 -12.38
CA LYS A 533 -1.25 -10.91 -11.08
C LYS A 533 -1.60 -12.39 -11.19
N ILE A 534 -1.41 -13.14 -10.12
CA ILE A 534 -1.98 -14.48 -9.92
C ILE A 534 -2.56 -14.61 -8.51
N ALA A 535 -3.54 -15.49 -8.36
CA ALA A 535 -4.18 -15.83 -7.10
C ALA A 535 -4.14 -17.35 -6.92
N ILE A 536 -3.44 -17.82 -5.88
CA ILE A 536 -3.18 -19.24 -5.61
C ILE A 536 -3.82 -19.62 -4.27
N PRO A 537 -4.95 -20.36 -4.26
CA PRO A 537 -5.53 -20.87 -3.02
C PRO A 537 -4.58 -21.84 -2.32
N LEU A 538 -4.39 -21.70 -1.00
CA LEU A 538 -3.41 -22.53 -0.28
C LEU A 538 -3.73 -24.04 -0.37
N LEU A 539 -5.01 -24.40 -0.39
CA LEU A 539 -5.48 -25.79 -0.59
C LEU A 539 -5.20 -26.37 -1.98
N ARG A 540 -4.80 -25.56 -2.98
CA ARG A 540 -4.39 -26.00 -4.31
C ARG A 540 -2.85 -26.07 -4.48
N ILE A 541 -2.09 -25.71 -3.45
CA ILE A 541 -0.62 -25.73 -3.50
C ILE A 541 -0.11 -27.18 -3.53
N ARG A 542 0.80 -27.46 -4.46
CA ARG A 542 1.58 -28.69 -4.52
C ARG A 542 2.94 -28.44 -3.88
N ASN A 543 3.17 -29.06 -2.72
CA ASN A 543 4.32 -28.75 -1.88
C ASN A 543 5.65 -29.09 -2.58
N ASN A 544 6.57 -28.12 -2.58
CA ASN A 544 7.93 -28.19 -3.12
C ASN A 544 8.01 -28.46 -4.64
N GLU A 545 6.93 -28.25 -5.39
CA GLU A 545 6.94 -28.32 -6.87
C GLU A 545 7.36 -26.96 -7.46
N LYS A 546 8.52 -26.91 -8.15
CA LYS A 546 8.98 -25.72 -8.88
C LYS A 546 8.23 -25.64 -10.21
N ARG A 547 7.36 -24.64 -10.39
CA ARG A 547 6.54 -24.53 -11.61
C ARG A 547 6.32 -23.09 -12.07
N TRP A 548 6.01 -22.96 -13.36
CA TRP A 548 5.62 -21.69 -13.97
C TRP A 548 4.14 -21.42 -13.73
N TYR A 549 3.83 -20.17 -13.41
CA TYR A 549 2.48 -19.65 -13.28
C TYR A 549 2.30 -18.52 -14.30
N ALA A 550 1.30 -18.63 -15.18
CA ALA A 550 0.99 -17.58 -16.14
C ALA A 550 0.35 -16.38 -15.43
N LEU A 551 0.92 -15.19 -15.65
CA LEU A 551 0.43 -13.93 -15.07
C LEU A 551 -0.85 -13.47 -15.79
N LYS A 552 -1.83 -13.03 -15.01
CA LYS A 552 -3.14 -12.57 -15.46
C LYS A 552 -3.30 -11.06 -15.40
N ASP A 553 -4.32 -10.57 -16.09
CA ASP A 553 -4.74 -9.17 -16.04
C ASP A 553 -5.22 -8.76 -14.63
N LYS A 554 -5.49 -7.47 -14.44
CA LYS A 554 -5.91 -6.89 -13.15
C LYS A 554 -7.25 -7.45 -12.64
N LYS A 555 -8.14 -7.90 -13.53
CA LYS A 555 -9.41 -8.56 -13.19
C LYS A 555 -9.27 -10.08 -12.98
N LEU A 556 -8.10 -10.69 -13.21
CA LEU A 556 -7.81 -12.13 -13.10
C LEU A 556 -8.62 -13.05 -14.05
N PHE A 557 -9.17 -12.51 -15.14
CA PHE A 557 -9.89 -13.26 -16.18
C PHE A 557 -8.98 -13.66 -17.34
N GLY A 558 -8.21 -12.70 -17.87
CA GLY A 558 -7.36 -12.85 -19.04
C GLY A 558 -5.88 -13.01 -18.69
N ARG A 559 -5.04 -13.20 -19.71
CA ARG A 559 -3.58 -13.12 -19.56
C ARG A 559 -3.15 -11.66 -19.47
N ALA A 560 -2.12 -11.35 -18.67
CA ALA A 560 -1.58 -10.00 -18.60
C ALA A 560 -0.96 -9.53 -19.93
N LYS A 561 -0.80 -8.21 -20.08
CA LYS A 561 -0.07 -7.60 -21.22
C LYS A 561 1.36 -8.14 -21.26
N GLY A 562 1.92 -8.29 -22.46
CA GLY A 562 3.29 -8.77 -22.67
C GLY A 562 3.38 -10.04 -23.53
N ASN A 563 4.59 -10.60 -23.62
CA ASN A 563 4.88 -11.78 -24.44
C ASN A 563 4.72 -13.08 -23.65
N CYS A 564 3.46 -13.44 -23.34
CA CYS A 564 3.10 -14.55 -22.47
C CYS A 564 3.74 -14.47 -21.07
N PRO A 565 3.43 -13.41 -20.29
CA PRO A 565 4.03 -13.16 -18.98
C PRO A 565 3.77 -14.32 -18.01
N GLN A 566 4.82 -14.74 -17.31
CA GLN A 566 4.79 -15.86 -16.38
C GLN A 566 5.89 -15.75 -15.31
N ILE A 567 5.63 -16.30 -14.13
CA ILE A 567 6.52 -16.27 -12.96
C ILE A 567 6.86 -17.69 -12.49
N PHE A 568 8.11 -17.94 -12.11
CA PHE A 568 8.61 -19.23 -11.65
C PHE A 568 8.66 -19.24 -10.12
N LEU A 569 7.83 -20.09 -9.51
CA LEU A 569 7.62 -20.16 -8.08
C LEU A 569 7.74 -21.60 -7.58
N GLU A 570 8.11 -21.75 -6.32
CA GLU A 570 8.01 -22.99 -5.56
C GLU A 570 7.35 -22.66 -4.22
N LEU A 571 6.37 -23.47 -3.83
CA LEU A 571 5.50 -23.21 -2.69
C LEU A 571 5.50 -24.41 -1.76
N SER A 572 5.54 -24.18 -0.45
CA SER A 572 5.48 -25.23 0.57
C SER A 572 4.55 -24.82 1.71
N VAL A 573 3.56 -25.64 2.01
CA VAL A 573 2.55 -25.40 3.04
C VAL A 573 2.56 -26.52 4.07
N VAL A 574 2.87 -26.17 5.32
CA VAL A 574 2.82 -27.07 6.49
C VAL A 574 1.72 -26.56 7.42
N TRP A 575 0.75 -27.39 7.76
CA TRP A 575 -0.44 -26.96 8.51
C TRP A 575 -1.05 -28.10 9.32
N ASN A 576 -1.80 -27.74 10.37
CA ASN A 576 -2.51 -28.69 11.22
C ASN A 576 -3.99 -28.79 10.79
N PRO A 577 -4.48 -29.95 10.30
CA PRO A 577 -5.86 -30.10 9.85
C PRO A 577 -6.92 -29.83 10.94
N ILE A 578 -6.66 -30.21 12.19
CA ILE A 578 -7.63 -30.04 13.28
C ILE A 578 -7.74 -28.55 13.66
N ARG A 579 -6.61 -27.83 13.76
CA ARG A 579 -6.62 -26.37 13.97
C ARG A 579 -7.35 -25.65 12.84
N ALA A 580 -7.18 -26.09 11.59
CA ALA A 580 -7.93 -25.55 10.45
C ALA A 580 -9.44 -25.79 10.56
N CYS A 581 -9.89 -27.01 10.87
CA CYS A 581 -11.31 -27.32 11.07
C CYS A 581 -11.95 -26.45 12.17
N ILE A 582 -11.24 -26.23 13.28
CA ILE A 582 -11.69 -25.34 14.37
C ILE A 582 -11.73 -23.88 13.87
N ARG A 583 -10.73 -23.44 13.11
CA ARG A 583 -10.65 -22.06 12.58
C ARG A 583 -11.81 -21.75 11.62
N ILE A 584 -12.23 -22.71 10.81
CA ILE A 584 -13.29 -22.56 9.79
C ILE A 584 -14.65 -22.20 10.41
N ILE A 585 -14.90 -22.58 11.66
CA ILE A 585 -16.14 -22.28 12.39
C ILE A 585 -16.13 -20.86 13.01
N ASN A 586 -14.95 -20.22 13.06
CA ASN A 586 -14.78 -18.85 13.54
C ASN A 586 -14.85 -17.85 12.38
N PRO A 587 -15.17 -16.56 12.63
CA PRO A 587 -15.22 -15.54 11.57
C PRO A 587 -13.93 -15.45 10.75
N LYS A 588 -14.11 -15.37 9.43
CA LYS A 588 -13.04 -15.19 8.43
C LYS A 588 -12.28 -13.89 8.72
N GLU A 589 -10.96 -13.89 8.57
CA GLU A 589 -10.20 -12.65 8.74
C GLU A 589 -10.46 -11.72 7.55
N GLU A 590 -10.91 -10.51 7.83
CA GLU A 590 -11.15 -9.50 6.80
C GLU A 590 -9.83 -8.84 6.37
N LYS A 591 -9.63 -8.69 5.05
CA LYS A 591 -8.61 -7.80 4.50
C LYS A 591 -9.00 -6.36 4.86
N PHE A 592 -8.16 -5.64 5.60
CA PHE A 592 -8.44 -4.23 5.98
C PHE A 592 -8.53 -3.34 4.75
N MET A 593 -7.67 -3.60 3.76
CA MET A 593 -7.51 -2.81 2.55
C MET A 593 -8.40 -3.38 1.45
N ARG A 594 -9.60 -2.81 1.31
CA ARG A 594 -10.57 -3.16 0.26
C ARG A 594 -10.85 -1.93 -0.63
N PRO A 595 -10.78 -2.03 -1.96
CA PRO A 595 -11.24 -0.95 -2.82
C PRO A 595 -12.76 -0.81 -2.70
N GLU A 596 -13.25 0.42 -2.55
CA GLU A 596 -14.68 0.69 -2.50
C GLU A 596 -15.36 0.33 -3.84
N ILE A 597 -16.28 -0.63 -3.80
CA ILE A 597 -17.02 -1.06 -4.98
C ILE A 597 -18.08 -0.01 -5.31
N LYS A 598 -17.73 0.99 -6.12
CA LYS A 598 -18.69 1.94 -6.71
C LYS A 598 -19.78 1.18 -7.49
N PHE A 599 -20.98 1.76 -7.58
CA PHE A 599 -22.04 1.20 -8.42
C PHE A 599 -21.59 1.12 -9.89
N LYS A 600 -21.68 -0.06 -10.50
CA LYS A 600 -21.39 -0.31 -11.92
C LYS A 600 -22.52 -1.11 -12.53
N ARG A 601 -23.20 -0.54 -13.53
CA ARG A 601 -24.39 -1.17 -14.17
C ARG A 601 -24.12 -2.58 -14.68
N GLN A 602 -22.97 -2.83 -15.29
CA GLN A 602 -22.57 -4.16 -15.77
C GLN A 602 -22.47 -5.17 -14.62
N VAL A 603 -21.81 -4.80 -13.52
CA VAL A 603 -21.67 -5.64 -12.31
C VAL A 603 -23.04 -5.95 -11.70
N PHE A 604 -23.91 -4.95 -11.58
CA PHE A 604 -25.29 -5.15 -11.13
C PHE A 604 -26.05 -6.16 -12.01
N VAL A 605 -26.04 -5.98 -13.34
CA VAL A 605 -26.73 -6.90 -14.27
C VAL A 605 -26.16 -8.31 -14.20
N ARG A 606 -24.83 -8.46 -14.12
CA ARG A 606 -24.14 -9.75 -13.96
C ARG A 606 -24.55 -10.44 -12.64
N ASN A 607 -24.57 -9.71 -11.52
CA ASN A 607 -25.00 -10.25 -10.22
C ASN A 607 -26.48 -10.65 -10.22
N VAL A 608 -27.35 -9.91 -10.91
CA VAL A 608 -28.76 -10.28 -11.12
C VAL A 608 -28.88 -11.55 -11.98
N MET A 609 -28.05 -11.73 -13.01
CA MET A 609 -28.04 -12.97 -13.80
C MET A 609 -27.54 -14.17 -12.99
N ARG A 610 -26.47 -14.02 -12.19
CA ARG A 610 -25.99 -15.04 -11.22
C ARG A 610 -27.12 -15.46 -10.27
N LEU A 611 -27.80 -14.48 -9.65
CA LEU A 611 -28.94 -14.73 -8.77
C LEU A 611 -30.12 -15.40 -9.51
N LYS A 612 -30.41 -15.00 -10.75
CA LYS A 612 -31.47 -15.60 -11.57
C LYS A 612 -31.24 -17.10 -11.76
N THR A 613 -30.01 -17.56 -11.99
CA THR A 613 -29.71 -19.00 -12.14
C THR A 613 -30.09 -19.79 -10.87
N ILE A 614 -29.75 -19.26 -9.69
CA ILE A 614 -30.11 -19.86 -8.40
C ILE A 614 -31.64 -19.86 -8.20
N VAL A 615 -32.32 -18.74 -8.48
CA VAL A 615 -33.77 -18.62 -8.34
C VAL A 615 -34.53 -19.54 -9.32
N MET A 616 -34.02 -19.73 -10.54
CA MET A 616 -34.61 -20.64 -11.52
C MET A 616 -34.56 -22.10 -11.06
N TRP A 617 -33.49 -22.53 -10.39
CA TRP A 617 -33.43 -23.86 -9.79
C TRP A 617 -34.52 -24.09 -8.72
N PHE A 618 -34.77 -23.10 -7.86
CA PHE A 618 -35.90 -23.15 -6.92
C PHE A 618 -37.27 -23.11 -7.61
N TYR A 619 -37.39 -22.37 -8.72
CA TYR A 619 -38.61 -22.34 -9.53
C TYR A 619 -38.90 -23.70 -10.17
N ASP A 620 -37.89 -24.37 -10.73
CA ASP A 620 -38.03 -25.70 -11.33
C ASP A 620 -38.42 -26.75 -10.27
N ILE A 621 -37.85 -26.67 -9.06
CA ILE A 621 -38.28 -27.51 -7.92
C ILE A 621 -39.72 -27.20 -7.51
N SER A 622 -40.09 -25.91 -7.40
CA SER A 622 -41.44 -25.51 -7.02
C SER A 622 -42.46 -26.02 -8.03
N LYS A 623 -42.17 -25.89 -9.33
CA LYS A 623 -43.00 -26.42 -10.42
C LYS A 623 -43.06 -27.95 -10.43
N TYR A 624 -41.97 -28.65 -10.08
CA TYR A 624 -41.99 -30.10 -9.92
C TYR A 624 -42.90 -30.54 -8.76
N ILE A 625 -42.88 -29.83 -7.63
CA ILE A 625 -43.78 -30.08 -6.50
C ILE A 625 -45.23 -29.75 -6.87
N GLU A 626 -45.47 -28.66 -7.59
CA GLU A 626 -46.79 -28.27 -8.10
C GLU A 626 -47.38 -29.37 -9.01
N GLY A 627 -46.62 -29.90 -9.98
CA GLY A 627 -47.04 -31.03 -10.82
C GLY A 627 -47.28 -32.34 -10.05
N LEU A 628 -46.64 -32.55 -8.90
CA LEU A 628 -46.95 -33.68 -7.99
C LEU A 628 -48.25 -33.46 -7.20
N PHE A 629 -48.66 -32.22 -6.96
CA PHE A 629 -49.94 -31.87 -6.31
C PHE A 629 -51.10 -31.76 -7.29
N GLU A 630 -50.84 -31.38 -8.54
CA GLU A 630 -51.82 -31.34 -9.64
C GLU A 630 -52.05 -32.70 -10.33
N TRP A 631 -51.25 -33.72 -9.96
CA TRP A 631 -51.32 -35.10 -10.46
C TRP A 631 -50.97 -35.28 -11.96
N ASP A 632 -50.17 -34.37 -12.54
CA ASP A 632 -49.67 -34.42 -13.93
C ASP A 632 -49.12 -35.81 -14.32
N SER A 633 -48.39 -36.43 -13.40
CA SER A 633 -48.01 -37.83 -13.48
C SER A 633 -48.60 -38.60 -12.31
N THR A 634 -49.70 -39.32 -12.56
CA THR A 634 -50.41 -40.10 -11.54
C THR A 634 -49.49 -41.08 -10.81
N PHE A 635 -48.62 -41.79 -11.52
CA PHE A 635 -47.67 -42.74 -10.92
C PHE A 635 -46.65 -42.07 -9.98
N GLN A 636 -46.04 -40.95 -10.41
CA GLN A 636 -45.09 -40.23 -9.55
C GLN A 636 -45.79 -39.59 -8.34
N SER A 637 -47.02 -39.10 -8.53
CA SER A 637 -47.82 -38.46 -7.48
C SER A 637 -48.30 -39.48 -6.43
N ILE A 638 -48.67 -40.70 -6.83
CA ILE A 638 -48.95 -41.81 -5.89
C ILE A 638 -47.70 -42.12 -5.04
N ILE A 639 -46.53 -42.26 -5.67
CA ILE A 639 -45.28 -42.55 -4.95
C ILE A 639 -44.95 -41.40 -3.99
N ALA A 640 -45.03 -40.15 -4.43
CA ALA A 640 -44.78 -38.97 -3.60
C ALA A 640 -45.77 -38.89 -2.42
N PHE A 641 -47.05 -39.18 -2.64
CA PHE A 641 -48.08 -39.20 -1.59
C PHE A 641 -47.84 -40.31 -0.56
N VAL A 642 -47.53 -41.53 -1.00
CA VAL A 642 -47.17 -42.64 -0.09
C VAL A 642 -45.92 -42.31 0.72
N MET A 643 -44.89 -41.75 0.07
CA MET A 643 -43.67 -41.30 0.76
C MET A 643 -43.94 -40.16 1.75
N PHE A 644 -44.85 -39.23 1.44
CA PHE A 644 -45.27 -38.16 2.34
C PHE A 644 -46.01 -38.70 3.58
N VAL A 645 -46.96 -39.64 3.39
CA VAL A 645 -47.68 -40.26 4.51
C VAL A 645 -46.72 -41.05 5.42
N LEU A 646 -45.80 -41.82 4.84
CA LEU A 646 -44.74 -42.53 5.59
C LEU A 646 -43.82 -41.56 6.33
N LEU A 647 -43.40 -40.48 5.67
CA LEU A 647 -42.55 -39.44 6.27
C LEU A 647 -43.27 -38.82 7.48
N CYS A 648 -44.52 -38.38 7.33
CA CYS A 648 -45.29 -37.77 8.42
C CYS A 648 -45.51 -38.70 9.61
N TYR A 649 -45.66 -40.01 9.39
CA TYR A 649 -45.86 -40.97 10.47
C TYR A 649 -44.56 -41.29 11.23
N TYR A 650 -43.43 -41.42 10.51
CA TYR A 650 -42.14 -41.81 11.09
C TYR A 650 -41.17 -40.63 11.32
N PHE A 651 -41.60 -39.36 11.17
CA PHE A 651 -40.67 -38.22 11.17
C PHE A 651 -39.90 -38.05 12.49
N GLU A 652 -38.60 -38.29 12.45
CA GLU A 652 -37.66 -37.99 13.53
C GLU A 652 -36.65 -36.92 13.10
N PRO A 653 -36.25 -35.97 14.00
CA PRO A 653 -35.41 -34.83 13.63
C PRO A 653 -34.05 -35.17 13.01
N TYR A 654 -33.47 -36.34 13.32
CA TYR A 654 -32.19 -36.77 12.73
C TYR A 654 -32.29 -37.04 11.22
N MET A 655 -33.49 -37.31 10.69
CA MET A 655 -33.69 -37.63 9.28
C MET A 655 -33.48 -36.41 8.37
N LEU A 656 -33.59 -35.18 8.88
CA LEU A 656 -33.34 -33.97 8.09
C LEU A 656 -31.85 -33.84 7.70
N PRO A 657 -30.87 -33.88 8.63
CA PRO A 657 -29.45 -34.00 8.28
C PRO A 657 -29.10 -35.26 7.47
N ALA A 658 -29.75 -36.40 7.74
CA ALA A 658 -29.54 -37.62 6.95
C ALA A 658 -29.98 -37.46 5.49
N ALA A 659 -31.11 -36.79 5.22
CA ALA A 659 -31.54 -36.46 3.87
C ALA A 659 -30.56 -35.52 3.15
N MET A 660 -29.98 -34.55 3.87
CA MET A 660 -28.91 -33.70 3.32
C MET A 660 -27.65 -34.51 2.96
N LEU A 661 -27.28 -35.51 3.76
CA LEU A 661 -26.18 -36.43 3.43
C LEU A 661 -26.47 -37.28 2.18
N LEU A 662 -27.72 -37.66 1.92
CA LEU A 662 -28.10 -38.34 0.67
C LEU A 662 -27.92 -37.43 -0.56
N ILE A 663 -28.14 -36.10 -0.43
CA ILE A 663 -27.84 -35.14 -1.50
C ILE A 663 -26.34 -35.09 -1.77
N PHE A 664 -25.49 -34.99 -0.72
CA PHE A 664 -24.03 -35.07 -0.89
C PHE A 664 -23.59 -36.40 -1.53
N LEU A 665 -24.18 -37.54 -1.12
CA LEU A 665 -23.89 -38.84 -1.71
C LEU A 665 -24.29 -38.90 -3.20
N LYS A 666 -25.46 -38.36 -3.57
CA LYS A 666 -25.89 -38.24 -4.97
C LYS A 666 -24.89 -37.40 -5.77
N CYS A 667 -24.51 -36.22 -5.30
CA CYS A 667 -23.54 -35.35 -5.97
C CYS A 667 -22.16 -36.02 -6.10
N TYR A 668 -21.70 -36.73 -5.07
CA TYR A 668 -20.45 -37.50 -5.10
C TYR A 668 -20.46 -38.65 -6.12
N ILE A 669 -21.57 -39.40 -6.20
CA ILE A 669 -21.76 -40.46 -7.20
C ILE A 669 -21.77 -39.86 -8.60
N VAL A 670 -22.52 -38.78 -8.82
CA VAL A 670 -22.55 -38.06 -10.10
C VAL A 670 -21.14 -37.62 -10.50
N GLN A 671 -20.41 -36.92 -9.61
CA GLN A 671 -19.03 -36.46 -9.87
C GLN A 671 -18.08 -37.61 -10.27
N LYS A 672 -18.21 -38.77 -9.63
CA LYS A 672 -17.42 -39.97 -9.95
C LYS A 672 -17.83 -40.67 -11.25
N VAL A 673 -19.11 -40.66 -11.60
CA VAL A 673 -19.66 -41.38 -12.76
C VAL A 673 -19.58 -40.54 -14.03
N THR A 674 -19.87 -39.24 -13.97
CA THR A 674 -19.80 -38.33 -15.13
C THR A 674 -18.39 -37.80 -15.39
N GLY A 675 -17.44 -38.06 -14.50
CA GLY A 675 -16.02 -37.71 -14.69
C GLY A 675 -15.77 -36.20 -14.76
N THR A 676 -15.93 -35.52 -13.62
CA THR A 676 -15.73 -34.06 -13.45
C THR A 676 -16.56 -33.17 -14.39
N TRP A 677 -17.42 -32.32 -13.80
CA TRP A 677 -17.71 -31.02 -14.42
C TRP A 677 -16.46 -30.13 -14.36
N GLY A 678 -15.51 -30.41 -15.26
CA GLY A 678 -14.80 -29.31 -15.91
C GLY A 678 -15.87 -28.54 -16.69
N HIS A 679 -16.09 -27.28 -16.32
CA HIS A 679 -16.81 -26.32 -17.15
C HIS A 679 -16.17 -26.37 -18.54
N ASN A 680 -16.94 -26.59 -19.61
CA ASN A 680 -16.40 -26.87 -20.95
C ASN A 680 -15.30 -25.87 -21.30
N ASP A 681 -14.10 -26.39 -21.58
CA ASP A 681 -12.86 -25.60 -21.62
C ASP A 681 -12.76 -24.62 -22.82
N GLU A 682 -13.80 -24.52 -23.67
CA GLU A 682 -13.75 -23.88 -24.99
C GLU A 682 -14.76 -22.72 -25.24
N ASP A 683 -15.89 -22.61 -24.54
CA ASP A 683 -16.94 -21.61 -24.85
C ASP A 683 -17.35 -20.75 -23.63
N ASP A 684 -16.51 -19.77 -23.29
CA ASP A 684 -16.91 -18.56 -22.54
C ASP A 684 -15.89 -17.45 -22.88
N GLU A 685 -15.89 -17.02 -24.15
CA GLU A 685 -15.23 -15.77 -24.53
C GLU A 685 -16.05 -14.63 -23.90
N PRO A 686 -15.49 -13.86 -22.94
CA PRO A 686 -16.27 -12.83 -22.27
C PRO A 686 -16.71 -11.79 -23.30
N LEU A 687 -18.02 -11.52 -23.33
CA LEU A 687 -18.61 -10.41 -24.09
C LEU A 687 -17.70 -9.18 -23.98
N GLY A 688 -17.16 -8.74 -25.11
CA GLY A 688 -16.06 -7.77 -25.14
C GLY A 688 -16.33 -6.59 -24.23
N ASP A 689 -15.39 -6.34 -23.30
CA ASP A 689 -15.29 -5.06 -22.62
C ASP A 689 -15.01 -4.01 -23.72
N GLU A 690 -16.05 -3.35 -24.23
CA GLU A 690 -15.88 -2.08 -24.96
C GLU A 690 -15.13 -1.12 -24.01
N GLU A 691 -14.06 -0.51 -24.51
CA GLU A 691 -13.14 0.28 -23.71
C GLU A 691 -13.88 1.50 -23.10
N GLU A 692 -13.99 1.56 -21.77
CA GLU A 692 -14.50 2.75 -21.08
C GLU A 692 -13.37 3.79 -20.99
N ASP A 693 -13.43 4.84 -21.82
CA ASP A 693 -12.60 6.04 -21.68
C ASP A 693 -12.82 6.70 -20.29
N GLU A 694 -11.75 6.89 -19.53
CA GLU A 694 -11.77 7.65 -18.27
C GLU A 694 -11.85 9.17 -18.55
N ASP A 695 -13.05 9.67 -18.86
CA ASP A 695 -13.31 11.12 -18.97
C ASP A 695 -14.20 11.61 -17.80
N ASP A 696 -13.64 11.55 -16.58
CA ASP A 696 -14.18 12.19 -15.37
C ASP A 696 -14.11 13.73 -15.53
N LYS A 697 -15.08 14.30 -16.28
CA LYS A 697 -15.28 15.75 -16.37
C LYS A 697 -16.42 16.22 -15.48
N ASP A 698 -16.04 17.01 -14.48
CA ASP A 698 -16.93 17.67 -13.53
C ASP A 698 -18.12 18.36 -14.20
N LYS A 699 -19.32 18.09 -13.66
CA LYS A 699 -20.45 19.01 -13.76
C LYS A 699 -21.04 19.28 -12.39
N GLU A 700 -20.78 20.49 -11.90
CA GLU A 700 -21.48 21.05 -10.76
C GLU A 700 -22.98 21.25 -11.08
N GLU A 701 -23.85 20.36 -10.60
CA GLU A 701 -25.29 20.63 -10.58
C GLU A 701 -25.86 20.73 -9.16
N LYS A 702 -26.16 21.98 -8.79
CA LYS A 702 -27.21 22.43 -7.85
C LYS A 702 -27.40 21.58 -6.58
N LYS A 703 -26.89 22.14 -5.46
CA LYS A 703 -26.74 21.58 -4.11
C LYS A 703 -27.92 20.78 -3.50
N SER A 704 -29.15 20.87 -4.01
CA SER A 704 -30.31 20.11 -3.50
C SER A 704 -30.65 18.84 -4.31
N LEU A 705 -30.23 18.76 -5.59
CA LEU A 705 -30.40 17.54 -6.40
C LEU A 705 -29.22 16.59 -6.21
N LYS A 706 -28.00 17.11 -5.97
CA LYS A 706 -26.81 16.31 -5.71
C LYS A 706 -27.00 15.35 -4.53
N GLU A 707 -27.55 15.82 -3.40
CA GLU A 707 -27.82 14.99 -2.21
C GLU A 707 -28.84 13.88 -2.52
N ARG A 708 -29.90 14.16 -3.28
CA ARG A 708 -30.89 13.15 -3.69
C ARG A 708 -30.31 12.14 -4.67
N LEU A 709 -29.46 12.58 -5.60
CA LEU A 709 -28.78 11.71 -6.56
C LEU A 709 -27.75 10.81 -5.84
N GLN A 710 -27.00 11.37 -4.90
CA GLN A 710 -26.02 10.66 -4.08
C GLN A 710 -26.70 9.63 -3.17
N ALA A 711 -27.81 9.99 -2.49
CA ALA A 711 -28.61 9.03 -1.73
C ALA A 711 -29.16 7.89 -2.60
N ILE A 712 -29.58 8.17 -3.84
CA ILE A 712 -29.97 7.13 -4.80
C ILE A 712 -28.77 6.25 -5.18
N GLN A 713 -27.58 6.83 -5.37
CA GLN A 713 -26.35 6.10 -5.71
C GLN A 713 -25.87 5.20 -4.57
N GLU A 714 -25.94 5.68 -3.32
CA GLU A 714 -25.64 4.89 -2.11
C GLU A 714 -26.64 3.73 -1.96
N VAL A 715 -27.95 3.99 -2.11
CA VAL A 715 -28.98 2.94 -2.05
C VAL A 715 -28.81 1.91 -3.17
N THR A 716 -28.52 2.32 -4.41
CA THR A 716 -28.30 1.35 -5.51
C THR A 716 -27.00 0.57 -5.35
N GLN A 717 -25.96 1.17 -4.75
CA GLN A 717 -24.73 0.47 -4.37
C GLN A 717 -24.99 -0.57 -3.27
N ILE A 718 -25.76 -0.23 -2.23
CA ILE A 718 -26.18 -1.18 -1.17
C ILE A 718 -26.96 -2.36 -1.79
N VAL A 719 -27.90 -2.08 -2.71
CA VAL A 719 -28.67 -3.14 -3.41
C VAL A 719 -27.76 -3.99 -4.31
N GLN A 720 -26.84 -3.39 -5.06
CA GLN A 720 -25.85 -4.11 -5.88
C GLN A 720 -25.00 -5.06 -5.04
N ASN A 721 -24.50 -4.58 -3.90
CA ASN A 721 -23.65 -5.34 -2.99
C ASN A 721 -24.45 -6.45 -2.28
N SER A 722 -25.71 -6.18 -1.91
CA SER A 722 -26.61 -7.17 -1.30
C SER A 722 -26.96 -8.31 -2.28
N ILE A 723 -27.31 -7.99 -3.53
CA ILE A 723 -27.57 -8.98 -4.57
C ILE A 723 -26.29 -9.79 -4.88
N GLY A 724 -25.13 -9.12 -4.96
CA GLY A 724 -23.83 -9.77 -5.12
C GLY A 724 -23.54 -10.77 -3.98
N TYR A 725 -23.79 -10.37 -2.73
CA TYR A 725 -23.61 -11.24 -1.56
C TYR A 725 -24.54 -12.47 -1.58
N ILE A 726 -25.82 -12.30 -1.95
CA ILE A 726 -26.76 -13.42 -2.06
C ILE A 726 -26.37 -14.37 -3.20
N ALA A 727 -25.94 -13.84 -4.35
CA ALA A 727 -25.44 -14.65 -5.47
C ALA A 727 -24.17 -15.45 -5.08
N THR A 728 -23.20 -14.78 -4.45
CA THR A 728 -21.98 -15.39 -3.89
C THR A 728 -22.36 -16.52 -2.93
N LEU A 729 -23.28 -16.28 -1.98
CA LEU A 729 -23.72 -17.27 -1.00
C LEU A 729 -24.36 -18.51 -1.66
N GLY A 730 -25.26 -18.32 -2.63
CA GLY A 730 -25.92 -19.42 -3.34
C GLY A 730 -24.96 -20.24 -4.21
N GLU A 731 -23.99 -19.58 -4.85
CA GLU A 731 -22.91 -20.25 -5.57
C GLU A 731 -21.97 -21.02 -4.63
N SER A 732 -21.55 -20.44 -3.50
CA SER A 732 -20.76 -21.12 -2.47
C SER A 732 -21.47 -22.37 -1.93
N ILE A 733 -22.79 -22.31 -1.71
CA ILE A 733 -23.60 -23.48 -1.33
C ILE A 733 -23.56 -24.55 -2.43
N THR A 734 -23.78 -24.16 -3.68
CA THR A 734 -23.75 -25.07 -4.85
C THR A 734 -22.38 -25.72 -5.01
N ASN A 735 -21.31 -24.94 -4.87
CA ASN A 735 -19.91 -25.40 -4.92
C ASN A 735 -19.51 -26.29 -3.74
N THR A 736 -20.22 -26.18 -2.60
CA THR A 736 -20.10 -27.12 -1.49
C THR A 736 -20.67 -28.48 -1.89
N PHE A 737 -21.87 -28.54 -2.48
CA PHE A 737 -22.45 -29.82 -2.94
C PHE A 737 -21.67 -30.45 -4.11
N ASN A 738 -21.08 -29.64 -5.00
CA ASN A 738 -20.30 -30.10 -6.14
C ASN A 738 -18.87 -30.56 -5.79
N PHE A 739 -18.49 -30.58 -4.50
CA PHE A 739 -17.15 -30.95 -4.04
C PHE A 739 -16.02 -30.08 -4.65
N THR A 740 -16.31 -28.83 -5.00
CA THR A 740 -15.34 -27.92 -5.66
C THR A 740 -14.12 -27.63 -4.78
N VAL A 741 -14.30 -27.64 -3.47
CA VAL A 741 -13.21 -27.68 -2.47
C VAL A 741 -13.44 -28.90 -1.58
N PRO A 742 -12.81 -30.07 -1.89
CA PRO A 742 -13.10 -31.32 -1.20
C PRO A 742 -12.92 -31.25 0.31
N PHE A 743 -11.88 -30.56 0.81
CA PHE A 743 -11.61 -30.40 2.24
C PHE A 743 -12.79 -29.78 3.01
N LEU A 744 -13.38 -28.69 2.50
CA LEU A 744 -14.53 -28.03 3.12
C LEU A 744 -15.81 -28.87 3.00
N THR A 745 -15.97 -29.57 1.89
CA THR A 745 -17.13 -30.45 1.67
C THR A 745 -17.10 -31.65 2.60
N TYR A 746 -15.94 -32.32 2.76
CA TYR A 746 -15.78 -33.41 3.73
C TYR A 746 -15.97 -32.93 5.17
N LEU A 747 -15.51 -31.72 5.52
CA LEU A 747 -15.79 -31.14 6.83
C LEU A 747 -17.30 -30.93 7.06
N ALA A 748 -18.02 -30.40 6.07
CA ALA A 748 -19.48 -30.25 6.13
C ALA A 748 -20.19 -31.61 6.29
N VAL A 749 -19.76 -32.64 5.56
CA VAL A 749 -20.26 -34.03 5.67
C VAL A 749 -19.99 -34.61 7.07
N ILE A 750 -18.79 -34.45 7.62
CA ILE A 750 -18.45 -34.93 8.97
C ILE A 750 -19.29 -34.22 10.03
N ILE A 751 -19.49 -32.90 9.91
CA ILE A 751 -20.35 -32.13 10.81
C ILE A 751 -21.81 -32.62 10.71
N LEU A 752 -22.34 -32.85 9.51
CA LEU A 752 -23.69 -33.39 9.30
C LEU A 752 -23.86 -34.82 9.86
N ILE A 753 -22.85 -35.68 9.73
CA ILE A 753 -22.84 -37.01 10.37
C ILE A 753 -22.88 -36.87 11.89
N GLY A 754 -22.04 -35.99 12.46
CA GLY A 754 -22.04 -35.69 13.90
C GLY A 754 -23.39 -35.18 14.40
N ILE A 755 -24.02 -34.25 13.67
CA ILE A 755 -25.36 -33.74 13.98
C ILE A 755 -26.42 -34.85 13.89
N THR A 756 -26.34 -35.73 12.88
CA THR A 756 -27.25 -36.89 12.74
C THR A 756 -27.15 -37.81 13.96
N ILE A 757 -25.92 -38.16 14.38
CA ILE A 757 -25.66 -39.00 15.56
C ILE A 757 -26.18 -38.33 16.84
N VAL A 758 -25.91 -37.03 17.02
CA VAL A 758 -26.38 -36.29 18.20
C VAL A 758 -27.91 -36.22 18.25
N LEU A 759 -28.59 -35.95 17.13
CA LEU A 759 -30.06 -35.91 17.07
C LEU A 759 -30.72 -37.28 17.25
N TYR A 760 -30.02 -38.37 16.92
CA TYR A 760 -30.49 -39.74 17.15
C TYR A 760 -30.45 -40.11 18.64
N PHE A 761 -29.37 -39.76 19.35
CA PHE A 761 -29.23 -40.09 20.79
C PHE A 761 -29.81 -39.04 21.74
N VAL A 762 -29.89 -37.76 21.34
CA VAL A 762 -30.28 -36.64 22.20
C VAL A 762 -31.56 -35.98 21.69
N PRO A 763 -32.69 -36.16 22.41
CA PRO A 763 -33.94 -35.48 22.06
C PRO A 763 -33.78 -33.96 21.96
N VAL A 764 -34.29 -33.38 20.86
CA VAL A 764 -34.15 -31.95 20.50
C VAL A 764 -34.47 -30.99 21.64
N ARG A 765 -35.42 -31.32 22.52
CA ARG A 765 -35.76 -30.52 23.71
C ARG A 765 -34.55 -30.20 24.60
N TYR A 766 -33.60 -31.13 24.76
CA TYR A 766 -32.40 -30.91 25.56
C TYR A 766 -31.37 -30.03 24.82
N LEU A 767 -31.27 -30.17 23.50
CA LEU A 767 -30.42 -29.31 22.68
C LEU A 767 -30.92 -27.85 22.69
N ILE A 768 -32.24 -27.64 22.57
CA ILE A 768 -32.87 -26.32 22.70
C ILE A 768 -32.64 -25.73 24.10
N LEU A 769 -32.78 -26.55 25.16
CA LEU A 769 -32.52 -26.12 26.54
C LEU A 769 -31.06 -25.68 26.73
N ILE A 770 -30.09 -26.49 26.31
CA ILE A 770 -28.65 -26.19 26.39
C ILE A 770 -28.31 -24.95 25.56
N TRP A 771 -28.85 -24.83 24.35
CA TRP A 771 -28.68 -23.66 23.48
C TRP A 771 -29.25 -22.40 24.10
N GLY A 772 -30.45 -22.48 24.70
CA GLY A 772 -31.10 -21.38 25.40
C GLY A 772 -30.27 -20.92 26.60
N VAL A 773 -29.92 -21.83 27.50
CA VAL A 773 -29.06 -21.55 28.66
C VAL A 773 -27.74 -20.92 28.22
N ASN A 774 -27.05 -21.48 27.22
CA ASN A 774 -25.83 -20.89 26.66
C ASN A 774 -26.10 -19.48 26.12
N LYS A 775 -27.15 -19.26 25.32
CA LYS A 775 -27.42 -17.95 24.70
C LYS A 775 -27.75 -16.86 25.72
N PHE A 776 -28.51 -17.17 26.77
CA PHE A 776 -28.78 -16.24 27.87
C PHE A 776 -27.55 -16.01 28.76
N ALA A 777 -26.76 -17.06 29.05
CA ALA A 777 -25.55 -16.94 29.87
C ALA A 777 -24.33 -16.36 29.13
N ARG A 778 -24.30 -16.36 27.78
CA ARG A 778 -23.13 -15.99 26.97
C ARG A 778 -22.61 -14.58 27.28
N LYS A 779 -23.50 -13.59 27.36
CA LYS A 779 -23.14 -12.21 27.71
C LYS A 779 -22.73 -12.06 29.19
N LEU A 780 -23.28 -12.90 30.08
CA LEU A 780 -22.96 -12.91 31.51
C LEU A 780 -21.56 -13.50 31.77
N ILE A 781 -21.20 -14.57 31.06
CA ILE A 781 -19.94 -15.31 31.26
C ILE A 781 -18.80 -14.72 30.40
N ARG A 782 -19.09 -14.15 29.23
CA ARG A 782 -18.08 -13.61 28.30
C ARG A 782 -18.57 -12.30 27.63
N PRO A 783 -18.43 -11.14 28.28
CA PRO A 783 -18.95 -9.86 27.78
C PRO A 783 -18.38 -9.43 26.43
N HIS A 784 -17.16 -9.87 26.07
CA HIS A 784 -16.48 -9.52 24.82
C HIS A 784 -16.69 -10.54 23.67
N THR A 785 -17.72 -11.39 23.74
CA THR A 785 -17.98 -12.38 22.67
C THR A 785 -18.66 -11.71 21.46
N ILE A 786 -17.96 -11.66 20.33
CA ILE A 786 -18.53 -11.23 19.05
C ILE A 786 -19.58 -12.27 18.60
N PRO A 787 -20.81 -11.88 18.23
CA PRO A 787 -21.78 -12.81 17.65
C PRO A 787 -21.34 -13.20 16.25
N ASN A 788 -21.17 -14.50 16.00
CA ASN A 788 -20.87 -15.06 14.68
C ASN A 788 -21.92 -16.12 14.28
N ASN A 789 -21.97 -16.46 13.00
CA ASN A 789 -22.82 -17.51 12.46
C ASN A 789 -21.95 -18.60 11.83
N GLU A 790 -21.72 -19.66 12.60
CA GLU A 790 -20.83 -20.78 12.29
C GLU A 790 -21.07 -21.41 10.90
N ILE A 791 -22.34 -21.50 10.48
CA ILE A 791 -22.72 -22.05 9.17
C ILE A 791 -22.33 -21.08 8.04
N LEU A 792 -22.55 -19.79 8.26
CA LEU A 792 -22.19 -18.73 7.31
C LEU A 792 -20.67 -18.55 7.22
N ASP A 793 -19.95 -18.71 8.34
CA ASP A 793 -18.50 -18.71 8.43
C ASP A 793 -17.89 -19.89 7.66
N LEU A 794 -18.53 -21.07 7.67
CA LEU A 794 -18.14 -22.22 6.84
C LEU A 794 -18.40 -21.96 5.35
N ILE A 795 -19.61 -21.53 4.98
CA ILE A 795 -20.01 -21.36 3.57
C ILE A 795 -19.23 -20.23 2.90
N SER A 796 -18.99 -19.10 3.58
CA SER A 796 -18.23 -17.94 3.05
C SER A 796 -16.72 -18.18 2.84
N ARG A 797 -16.25 -19.41 3.14
CA ARG A 797 -14.91 -19.90 2.80
C ARG A 797 -14.88 -20.77 1.55
N VAL A 798 -16.03 -21.26 1.08
CA VAL A 798 -16.14 -21.92 -0.20
C VAL A 798 -16.21 -20.85 -1.29
N PRO A 799 -15.32 -20.89 -2.31
CA PRO A 799 -15.28 -19.86 -3.33
C PRO A 799 -16.54 -19.87 -4.20
N ASP A 800 -16.94 -18.69 -4.65
CA ASP A 800 -17.98 -18.52 -5.65
C ASP A 800 -17.42 -18.75 -7.07
N ASN A 801 -18.26 -18.59 -8.10
CA ASN A 801 -17.83 -18.88 -9.46
C ASN A 801 -16.83 -17.84 -10.01
N GLU A 802 -16.86 -16.62 -9.49
CA GLU A 802 -15.93 -15.55 -9.89
C GLU A 802 -14.53 -15.77 -9.27
N ASP A 803 -14.48 -16.12 -7.98
CA ASP A 803 -13.29 -16.60 -7.29
C ASP A 803 -12.66 -17.78 -8.04
N LEU A 804 -13.46 -18.78 -8.45
CA LEU A 804 -12.98 -19.97 -9.16
C LEU A 804 -12.33 -19.65 -10.51
N ILE A 805 -12.86 -18.69 -11.26
CA ILE A 805 -12.25 -18.21 -12.50
C ILE A 805 -10.93 -17.48 -12.18
N SER A 806 -10.91 -16.65 -11.14
CA SER A 806 -9.70 -15.96 -10.69
C SER A 806 -8.58 -16.96 -10.30
N PHE A 807 -8.94 -18.12 -9.73
CA PHE A 807 -8.02 -19.20 -9.35
C PHE A 807 -7.73 -20.24 -10.46
N ARG A 808 -8.30 -20.09 -11.66
CA ARG A 808 -8.03 -20.98 -12.81
C ARG A 808 -6.62 -20.72 -13.33
N GLU A 809 -5.76 -21.74 -13.29
CA GLU A 809 -4.40 -21.65 -13.85
C GLU A 809 -4.47 -21.60 -15.38
N LEU A 810 -3.87 -20.57 -16.01
CA LEU A 810 -3.79 -20.48 -17.47
C LEU A 810 -2.58 -21.27 -17.99
N ARG A 811 -2.72 -21.91 -19.16
CA ARG A 811 -1.61 -22.68 -19.78
C ARG A 811 -0.35 -21.83 -19.96
N THR A 812 0.76 -22.30 -19.40
CA THR A 812 2.11 -21.77 -19.64
C THR A 812 2.62 -22.26 -21.00
N GLN A 813 3.35 -21.41 -21.73
CA GLN A 813 3.99 -21.82 -22.98
C GLN A 813 5.43 -22.24 -22.70
N SER A 814 5.82 -23.41 -23.22
CA SER A 814 7.23 -23.71 -23.43
C SER A 814 7.78 -22.79 -24.53
N THR A 815 9.04 -22.38 -24.40
CA THR A 815 9.70 -21.46 -25.35
C THR A 815 9.63 -21.96 -26.80
N SER A 816 9.63 -23.28 -27.02
CA SER A 816 9.55 -23.94 -28.33
C SER A 816 8.20 -23.83 -29.05
N GLU A 817 7.07 -23.68 -28.34
CA GLU A 817 5.75 -23.62 -28.99
C GLU A 817 5.32 -22.19 -29.34
N GLY A 818 5.73 -21.22 -28.51
CA GLY A 818 5.44 -19.80 -28.74
C GLY A 818 6.05 -19.29 -30.04
N GLU A 819 7.29 -19.69 -30.35
CA GLU A 819 7.98 -19.35 -31.61
C GLU A 819 7.25 -19.95 -32.83
N ARG A 820 6.92 -21.25 -32.80
CA ARG A 820 6.19 -21.93 -33.89
C ARG A 820 4.84 -21.26 -34.20
N ARG A 821 4.08 -20.85 -33.17
CA ARG A 821 2.82 -20.10 -33.35
C ARG A 821 3.05 -18.67 -33.82
N ARG A 822 4.15 -18.01 -33.44
CA ARG A 822 4.54 -16.69 -33.97
C ARG A 822 4.85 -16.76 -35.46
N ASP A 823 5.58 -17.77 -35.90
CA ASP A 823 5.92 -17.97 -37.30
C ASP A 823 4.69 -18.34 -38.15
N GLN A 824 3.77 -19.14 -37.61
CA GLN A 824 2.46 -19.36 -38.25
C GLN A 824 1.66 -18.06 -38.37
N ARG A 825 1.54 -17.26 -37.31
CA ARG A 825 0.82 -15.97 -37.35
C ARG A 825 1.50 -14.92 -38.25
N LYS A 826 2.83 -14.93 -38.37
CA LYS A 826 3.55 -14.09 -39.34
C LYS A 826 3.29 -14.54 -40.78
N LYS A 827 3.31 -15.85 -41.07
CA LYS A 827 2.97 -16.38 -42.41
C LYS A 827 1.53 -16.02 -42.82
N ILE A 828 0.57 -16.12 -41.89
CA ILE A 828 -0.85 -15.77 -42.13
C ILE A 828 -1.07 -14.26 -42.35
N LYS A 829 -0.11 -13.38 -41.99
CA LYS A 829 -0.15 -11.94 -42.28
C LYS A 829 0.64 -11.52 -43.53
N ILE A 830 1.31 -12.46 -44.19
CA ILE A 830 2.14 -12.25 -45.38
C ILE A 830 1.57 -13.01 -46.61
N THR A 831 0.48 -13.75 -46.40
CA THR A 831 -0.34 -14.40 -47.42
C THR A 831 -1.70 -13.73 -47.45
#